data_AF-A0A1F0GHL7-F1
#
_entry.id   AF-A0A1F0GHL7-F1
#
_cell.length_a   1.000
_cell.length_b   1.000
_cell.length_c   1.000
_cell.angle_alpha   90.00
_cell.angle_beta   90.00
_cell.angle_gamma   90.00
#
_symmetry.space_group_name_H-M   'P 1'
#
loop_
_entity.id
_entity.type
_entity.pdbx_description
1 polymer ?
#
loop_
_entity_poly.entity_id
_entity_poly.type
_entity_poly.pdbx_seq_one_letter_code
_entity_poly.pdbx_strand_id
1 'polypeptide(L)'
;MNKNFQKGVISLVLSSMILTNTAFAASEIINKSETVYVLKKDDKITDKTVSVWLNSEDNIKGKDKSNLKNVKNLKTDEMIKNDSGYIYWDEDVKDIYYQGKSEKDLPIDVKIDYYLDGEKIENSDLKGKSGHLKVVLSAENKNYAIKRIAGKKQRVYAPYTLMAAMAFPQEVASNIETDDAKVAKDGKNEMVTTILTPGLRENFETILEERQMEDFKSQATIEMDVKDYKPVEAYIVISNELFQNEADLDTIDKLRDGIKELEDNSKKLVDASSKLSDAQGELNDGISEMGDGSVKLKDGSKELYEKSGEFEDKIDEVIDKVEPIPGAAQEMYEGGSKLTSGITDYTSAVGKMNEKTGEMKDGARKLHDGSVELDNGIGKLKDATTQLREGSSKLSKIDEMKEEALKKLSELKAGIEKLSAGADKVDAGASKALESSKELAAGQDKFNSNFQQLNDKVQGMEVPKLPDLGNINVEGDLQKIGASAQSVGASARDIGQAIQMLKEANVDNNPQINQAIAVLGDCLGDLSKDAQTIGGSAQNVGAQLQALKGLSGMAGQLQGLEQLKGGMNQLAVASEKLNAGTSQLPGGLEQLQAGTSELASGARQIDGELGKAMTEAASKLDTSQLMKLSDSLVKLDDATTKLKDGSSKLREGTEQSEEGINKFTDAITELDSNSGKLNDGASDLTSGLLEFRDKSKDFKEFPRLKTEGIVPMRDGIKKLDDGIIDLSAGAFKLKDGSNLIDDNMRIFAEKLQEFKQKGIDELDRKTEELPEFKETVDAMLELSKGDNSFTGTNEGFDTKYRIIEKIK
;
A
#
# COMPACT_ATOMS: atom_id res chain seq x y z
N MET A 1 -3.39 83.63 81.76
CA MET A 1 -3.78 82.67 80.69
C MET A 1 -3.53 83.33 79.35
N ASN A 2 -2.73 82.71 78.49
CA ASN A 2 -2.14 83.38 77.31
C ASN A 2 -3.09 83.28 76.10
N LYS A 3 -3.55 84.44 75.58
CA LYS A 3 -4.55 84.56 74.50
C LYS A 3 -4.14 83.90 73.17
N ASN A 4 -2.86 83.58 72.98
CA ASN A 4 -2.35 82.99 71.74
C ASN A 4 -2.58 81.48 71.65
N PHE A 5 -2.65 80.76 72.76
CA PHE A 5 -2.89 79.31 72.76
C PHE A 5 -4.37 78.97 72.50
N GLN A 6 -5.30 79.82 72.98
CA GLN A 6 -6.71 79.75 72.57
C GLN A 6 -6.88 79.92 71.06
N LYS A 7 -6.09 80.80 70.42
CA LYS A 7 -6.14 80.98 68.95
C LYS A 7 -5.60 79.77 68.19
N GLY A 8 -4.58 79.07 68.69
CA GLY A 8 -4.07 77.83 68.09
C GLY A 8 -5.09 76.68 68.12
N VAL A 9 -5.72 76.45 69.27
CA VAL A 9 -6.77 75.43 69.42
C VAL A 9 -8.04 75.80 68.64
N ILE A 10 -8.45 77.07 68.66
CA ILE A 10 -9.57 77.56 67.85
C ILE A 10 -9.26 77.46 66.35
N SER A 11 -8.01 77.68 65.92
CA SER A 11 -7.59 77.51 64.52
C SER A 11 -7.59 76.04 64.06
N LEU A 12 -7.24 75.09 64.94
CA LEU A 12 -7.29 73.65 64.67
C LEU A 12 -8.74 73.13 64.59
N VAL A 13 -9.60 73.65 65.47
CA VAL A 13 -11.05 73.40 65.43
C VAL A 13 -11.69 74.02 64.19
N LEU A 14 -11.31 75.25 63.82
CA LEU A 14 -11.80 75.92 62.59
C LEU A 14 -11.29 75.25 61.31
N SER A 15 -10.04 74.78 61.25
CA SER A 15 -9.56 74.00 60.11
C SER A 15 -10.27 72.65 59.98
N SER A 16 -10.71 72.06 61.10
CA SER A 16 -11.55 70.85 61.10
C SER A 16 -13.00 71.12 60.65
N MET A 17 -13.47 72.37 60.70
CA MET A 17 -14.80 72.78 60.22
C MET A 17 -14.82 73.04 58.71
N ILE A 18 -13.66 73.14 58.02
CA ILE A 18 -13.55 73.53 56.60
C ILE A 18 -13.56 72.32 55.65
N LEU A 19 -13.69 71.09 56.13
CA LEU A 19 -13.98 69.94 55.25
C LEU A 19 -15.49 69.85 54.93
N THR A 20 -16.04 70.91 54.33
CA THR A 20 -17.35 70.84 53.68
C THR A 20 -17.16 70.17 52.33
N ASN A 21 -17.40 68.86 52.26
CA ASN A 21 -17.69 68.19 50.99
C ASN A 21 -19.10 68.59 50.57
N THR A 22 -19.20 69.50 49.60
CA THR A 22 -20.48 69.80 48.94
C THR A 22 -20.82 68.69 47.97
N ALA A 23 -21.84 67.90 48.30
CA ALA A 23 -22.66 67.20 47.33
C ALA A 23 -24.11 67.33 47.80
N PHE A 24 -24.96 68.01 47.03
CA PHE A 24 -26.41 67.97 47.24
C PHE A 24 -27.16 67.79 45.92
N ALA A 25 -27.88 66.67 45.87
CA ALA A 25 -29.16 66.56 45.19
C ALA A 25 -30.27 66.99 46.17
N ALA A 26 -31.40 67.42 45.61
CA ALA A 26 -32.44 68.20 46.26
C ALA A 26 -33.27 67.47 47.35
N SER A 27 -33.15 67.96 48.60
CA SER A 27 -34.22 68.04 49.61
C SER A 27 -33.82 69.08 50.66
N GLU A 28 -34.79 69.67 51.38
CA GLU A 28 -34.57 70.64 52.49
C GLU A 28 -33.85 69.95 53.68
N ILE A 29 -32.59 69.55 53.52
CA ILE A 29 -31.79 68.88 54.55
C ILE A 29 -31.12 69.94 55.42
N ILE A 30 -31.34 69.84 56.73
CA ILE A 30 -30.67 70.70 57.72
C ILE A 30 -29.36 70.03 58.14
N ASN A 31 -28.22 70.68 57.91
CA ASN A 31 -26.94 70.20 58.42
C ASN A 31 -26.88 70.39 59.93
N LYS A 32 -26.65 69.31 60.67
CA LYS A 32 -26.52 69.30 62.12
C LYS A 32 -25.11 68.90 62.51
N SER A 33 -24.32 69.87 62.96
CA SER A 33 -22.98 69.65 63.48
C SER A 33 -22.99 69.66 65.00
N GLU A 34 -22.69 68.53 65.61
CA GLU A 34 -22.61 68.37 67.05
C GLU A 34 -21.15 68.34 67.51
N THR A 35 -20.78 69.19 68.45
CA THR A 35 -19.48 69.19 69.10
C THR A 35 -19.64 68.88 70.58
N VAL A 36 -19.19 67.69 70.98
CA VAL A 36 -19.21 67.24 72.37
C VAL A 36 -17.93 67.72 73.04
N TYR A 37 -18.01 68.78 73.83
CA TYR A 37 -16.92 69.25 74.66
C TYR A 37 -16.87 68.44 75.97
N VAL A 38 -15.76 67.75 76.19
CA VAL A 38 -15.50 66.95 77.39
C VAL A 38 -14.33 67.54 78.14
N LEU A 39 -14.50 67.83 79.43
CA LEU A 39 -13.40 68.20 80.32
C LEU A 39 -13.12 67.05 81.28
N LYS A 40 -11.93 66.45 81.16
CA LYS A 40 -11.44 65.42 82.08
C LYS A 40 -10.39 66.01 83.01
N LYS A 41 -10.43 65.58 84.27
CA LYS A 41 -9.39 65.86 85.26
C LYS A 41 -9.12 64.58 86.05
N ASP A 42 -7.86 64.16 86.13
CA ASP A 42 -7.45 62.90 86.76
C ASP A 42 -8.33 61.72 86.25
N ASP A 43 -8.47 61.62 84.92
CA ASP A 43 -9.29 60.64 84.18
C ASP A 43 -10.80 60.61 84.48
N LYS A 44 -11.33 61.58 85.23
CA LYS A 44 -12.78 61.73 85.50
C LYS A 44 -13.38 62.84 84.67
N ILE A 45 -14.51 62.56 84.01
CA ILE A 45 -15.30 63.57 83.30
C ILE A 45 -15.90 64.53 84.33
N THR A 46 -15.42 65.77 84.32
CA THR A 46 -15.91 66.85 85.19
C THR A 46 -16.97 67.70 84.51
N ASP A 47 -16.94 67.79 83.18
CA ASP A 47 -17.95 68.46 82.38
C ASP A 47 -18.14 67.78 81.03
N LYS A 48 -19.39 67.68 80.57
CA LYS A 48 -19.76 67.20 79.24
C LYS A 48 -20.85 68.09 78.68
N THR A 49 -20.48 68.95 77.74
CA THR A 49 -21.38 69.91 77.09
C THR A 49 -21.42 69.62 75.61
N VAL A 50 -22.61 69.44 75.06
CA VAL A 50 -22.77 69.29 73.61
C VAL A 50 -23.23 70.63 73.05
N SER A 51 -22.46 71.16 72.13
CA SER A 51 -22.84 72.31 71.31
C SER A 51 -23.35 71.79 69.98
N VAL A 52 -24.50 72.26 69.54
CA VAL A 52 -25.09 71.91 68.26
C VAL A 52 -25.19 73.17 67.41
N TRP A 53 -24.73 73.05 66.18
CA TRP A 53 -24.91 74.04 65.14
C TRP A 53 -25.80 73.44 64.04
N LEU A 54 -26.94 74.07 63.81
CA LEU A 54 -27.81 73.78 62.69
C LEU A 54 -27.56 74.83 61.61
N ASN A 55 -27.34 74.39 60.38
CA ASN A 55 -27.17 75.24 59.21
C ASN A 55 -27.97 74.69 58.03
N SER A 56 -28.66 75.57 57.30
CA SER A 56 -29.38 75.25 56.06
C SER A 56 -29.24 76.39 55.06
N GLU A 57 -29.37 76.09 53.77
CA GLU A 57 -29.47 77.12 52.73
C GLU A 57 -30.78 77.91 52.83
N ASP A 58 -31.82 77.32 53.42
CA ASP A 58 -33.15 77.88 53.66
C ASP A 58 -33.42 78.17 55.15
N ASN A 59 -34.61 78.72 55.47
CA ASN A 59 -35.03 78.96 56.85
C ASN A 59 -35.15 77.62 57.61
N ILE A 60 -34.58 77.53 58.81
CA ILE A 60 -34.55 76.29 59.58
C ILE A 60 -35.93 76.01 60.17
N LYS A 61 -36.63 75.05 59.54
CA LYS A 61 -37.91 74.50 60.01
C LYS A 61 -37.78 72.99 60.14
N GLY A 62 -37.84 72.48 61.37
CA GLY A 62 -37.57 71.07 61.58
C GLY A 62 -37.70 70.61 63.02
N LYS A 63 -37.82 69.28 63.16
CA LYS A 63 -37.90 68.60 64.45
C LYS A 63 -36.58 67.92 64.73
N ASP A 64 -35.73 68.60 65.49
CA ASP A 64 -34.41 68.13 65.84
C ASP A 64 -34.47 67.12 66.99
N LYS A 65 -34.02 65.88 66.75
CA LYS A 65 -33.96 64.85 67.79
C LYS A 65 -32.79 65.15 68.73
N SER A 66 -33.06 65.24 70.03
CA SER A 66 -32.04 65.61 71.00
C SER A 66 -32.25 64.93 72.35
N ASN A 67 -31.20 64.32 72.89
CA ASN A 67 -31.13 63.80 74.25
C ASN A 67 -30.63 64.84 75.27
N LEU A 68 -30.43 66.10 74.85
CA LEU A 68 -29.82 67.13 75.69
C LEU A 68 -30.77 67.62 76.78
N LYS A 69 -30.21 67.81 77.97
CA LYS A 69 -30.82 68.45 79.14
C LYS A 69 -30.26 69.86 79.34
N ASN A 70 -31.02 70.74 79.97
CA ASN A 70 -30.63 72.13 80.23
C ASN A 70 -30.21 72.88 78.95
N VAL A 71 -31.05 72.78 77.91
CA VAL A 71 -30.74 73.31 76.59
C VAL A 71 -30.88 74.82 76.57
N LYS A 72 -29.88 75.50 76.02
CA LYS A 72 -29.79 76.96 75.94
C LYS A 72 -29.38 77.40 74.54
N ASN A 73 -30.06 78.39 73.98
CA ASN A 73 -29.67 79.06 72.73
C ASN A 73 -28.43 79.92 72.99
N LEU A 74 -27.40 79.79 72.16
CA LEU A 74 -26.11 80.46 72.35
C LEU A 74 -26.10 81.91 71.83
N LYS A 75 -27.06 82.30 70.99
CA LYS A 75 -27.17 83.68 70.49
C LYS A 75 -28.10 84.54 71.35
N THR A 76 -29.21 83.98 71.82
CA THR A 76 -30.24 84.72 72.57
C THR A 76 -30.16 84.50 74.09
N ASP A 77 -29.35 83.54 74.54
CA ASP A 77 -29.26 83.08 75.93
C ASP A 77 -30.57 82.47 76.49
N GLU A 78 -31.57 82.20 75.66
CA GLU A 78 -32.86 81.64 76.07
C GLU A 78 -32.81 80.13 76.31
N MET A 79 -33.56 79.67 77.32
CA MET A 79 -33.73 78.24 77.60
C MET A 79 -34.70 77.61 76.61
N ILE A 80 -34.27 76.53 75.95
CA ILE A 80 -35.07 75.82 74.95
C ILE A 80 -35.70 74.60 75.61
N LYS A 81 -37.00 74.40 75.39
CA LYS A 81 -37.70 73.20 75.87
C LYS A 81 -37.40 72.01 74.95
N ASN A 82 -36.99 70.92 75.56
CA ASN A 82 -36.89 69.62 74.90
C ASN A 82 -38.15 68.82 75.24
N ASP A 83 -39.05 68.67 74.26
CA ASP A 83 -40.34 68.01 74.42
C ASP A 83 -40.25 66.56 73.95
N SER A 84 -40.12 65.64 74.91
CA SER A 84 -40.05 64.18 74.67
C SER A 84 -38.90 63.76 73.73
N GLY A 85 -37.72 64.37 73.87
CA GLY A 85 -36.53 64.03 73.10
C GLY A 85 -36.39 64.78 71.77
N TYR A 86 -37.17 65.86 71.58
CA TYR A 86 -37.13 66.68 70.39
C TYR A 86 -37.16 68.17 70.72
N ILE A 87 -36.45 68.95 69.90
CA ILE A 87 -36.47 70.41 69.88
C ILE A 87 -37.12 70.83 68.55
N TYR A 88 -38.10 71.72 68.63
CA TYR A 88 -38.85 72.19 67.47
C TYR A 88 -38.32 73.56 67.05
N TRP A 89 -37.94 73.67 65.78
CA TRP A 89 -37.45 74.90 65.16
C TRP A 89 -38.45 75.37 64.10
N ASP A 90 -38.88 76.62 64.20
CA ASP A 90 -39.65 77.36 63.18
C ASP A 90 -39.10 78.79 63.14
N GLU A 91 -37.83 78.90 62.76
CA GLU A 91 -37.08 80.15 62.83
C GLU A 91 -36.75 80.63 61.41
N ASP A 92 -36.98 81.92 61.13
CA ASP A 92 -36.60 82.54 59.85
C ASP A 92 -35.10 82.89 59.80
N VAL A 93 -34.26 81.91 60.16
CA VAL A 93 -32.80 82.02 60.18
C VAL A 93 -32.15 80.79 59.56
N LYS A 94 -30.94 80.99 59.01
CA LYS A 94 -30.14 79.94 58.39
C LYS A 94 -29.16 79.25 59.34
N ASP A 95 -28.99 79.79 60.55
CA ASP A 95 -28.01 79.33 61.53
C ASP A 95 -28.53 79.38 62.96
N ILE A 96 -28.67 78.22 63.58
CA ILE A 96 -29.06 78.07 64.98
C ILE A 96 -27.92 77.44 65.77
N TYR A 97 -27.58 78.04 66.91
CA TYR A 97 -26.58 77.52 67.83
C TYR A 97 -27.22 77.32 69.19
N TYR A 98 -27.13 76.11 69.71
CA TYR A 98 -27.63 75.79 71.03
C TYR A 98 -26.70 74.80 71.71
N GLN A 99 -26.74 74.75 73.04
CA GLN A 99 -25.93 73.81 73.82
C GLN A 99 -26.74 73.19 74.95
N GLY A 100 -26.32 72.02 75.41
CA GLY A 100 -26.90 71.35 76.57
C GLY A 100 -25.98 70.31 77.16
N LYS A 101 -26.43 69.64 78.22
CA LYS A 101 -25.73 68.52 78.86
C LYS A 101 -26.28 67.19 78.33
N SER A 102 -25.41 66.22 78.09
CA SER A 102 -25.79 64.87 77.70
C SER A 102 -25.36 63.85 78.75
N GLU A 103 -26.11 62.76 78.87
CA GLU A 103 -25.73 61.59 79.69
C GLU A 103 -25.19 60.42 78.83
N LYS A 104 -25.27 60.47 77.48
CA LYS A 104 -24.76 59.42 76.58
C LYS A 104 -23.27 59.15 76.84
N ASP A 105 -22.88 57.89 76.92
CA ASP A 105 -21.47 57.51 77.08
C ASP A 105 -20.66 57.88 75.83
N LEU A 106 -19.35 58.08 76.02
CA LEU A 106 -18.45 58.40 74.92
C LEU A 106 -18.13 57.09 74.14
N PRO A 107 -18.18 57.12 72.80
CA PRO A 107 -17.90 55.95 71.95
C PRO A 107 -16.44 55.51 72.06
N ILE A 108 -15.54 56.48 72.28
CA ILE A 108 -14.11 56.27 72.48
C ILE A 108 -13.73 56.75 73.87
N ASP A 109 -13.02 55.92 74.61
CA ASP A 109 -12.49 56.24 75.93
C ASP A 109 -10.99 56.51 75.84
N VAL A 110 -10.63 57.78 76.04
CA VAL A 110 -9.23 58.23 75.99
C VAL A 110 -8.66 58.36 77.40
N LYS A 111 -7.48 57.77 77.60
CA LYS A 111 -6.73 57.75 78.87
C LYS A 111 -5.30 58.23 78.63
N ILE A 112 -4.75 58.96 79.59
CA ILE A 112 -3.36 59.41 79.57
C ILE A 112 -2.67 58.93 80.84
N ASP A 113 -1.82 57.91 80.70
CA ASP A 113 -1.01 57.41 81.79
C ASP A 113 0.35 58.09 81.79
N TYR A 114 0.81 58.51 82.97
CA TYR A 114 2.12 59.14 83.17
C TYR A 114 3.03 58.24 84.01
N TYR A 115 4.30 58.19 83.63
CA TYR A 115 5.35 57.47 84.35
C TYR A 115 6.57 58.37 84.50
N LEU A 116 7.01 58.64 85.73
CA LEU A 116 8.21 59.41 86.01
C LEU A 116 9.30 58.45 86.51
N ASP A 117 10.45 58.45 85.84
CA ASP A 117 11.58 57.56 86.14
C ASP A 117 11.18 56.07 86.19
N GLY A 118 10.18 55.68 85.39
CA GLY A 118 9.64 54.32 85.29
C GLY A 118 8.51 53.98 86.28
N GLU A 119 8.20 54.85 87.26
CA GLU A 119 7.07 54.64 88.19
C GLU A 119 5.81 55.37 87.75
N LYS A 120 4.67 54.67 87.78
CA LYS A 120 3.36 55.26 87.45
C LYS A 120 3.02 56.37 88.43
N ILE A 121 2.57 57.51 87.92
CA ILE A 121 2.29 58.71 88.71
C ILE A 121 1.05 59.44 88.19
N GLU A 122 0.26 60.00 89.10
CA GLU A 122 -0.90 60.83 88.76
C GLU A 122 -0.46 62.20 88.23
N ASN A 123 -1.18 62.76 87.24
CA ASN A 123 -0.80 64.03 86.62
C ASN A 123 -0.73 65.19 87.63
N SER A 124 -1.62 65.19 88.62
CA SER A 124 -1.65 66.19 89.68
C SER A 124 -0.40 66.15 90.58
N ASP A 125 0.23 64.99 90.74
CA ASP A 125 1.43 64.77 91.55
C ASP A 125 2.74 65.01 90.78
N LEU A 126 2.68 65.21 89.46
CA LEU A 126 3.84 65.57 88.64
C LEU A 126 4.30 67.02 88.87
N LYS A 127 3.44 67.88 89.44
CA LYS A 127 3.71 69.31 89.56
C LYS A 127 5.00 69.58 90.36
N GLY A 128 5.96 70.23 89.73
CA GLY A 128 7.26 70.59 90.31
C GLY A 128 8.31 69.48 90.32
N LYS A 129 7.98 68.28 89.83
CA LYS A 129 8.92 67.16 89.72
C LYS A 129 9.82 67.31 88.49
N SER A 130 10.98 66.65 88.53
CA SER A 130 11.96 66.61 87.45
C SER A 130 12.45 65.17 87.29
N GLY A 131 12.71 64.71 86.07
CA GLY A 131 13.08 63.32 85.77
C GLY A 131 12.73 62.96 84.33
N HIS A 132 12.79 61.68 84.00
CA HIS A 132 12.39 61.16 82.69
C HIS A 132 10.90 60.82 82.70
N LEU A 133 10.10 61.53 81.91
CA LEU A 133 8.65 61.39 81.84
C LEU A 133 8.26 60.61 80.58
N LYS A 134 7.54 59.51 80.77
CA LYS A 134 6.84 58.78 79.70
C LYS A 134 5.34 59.04 79.82
N VAL A 135 4.74 59.46 78.71
CA VAL A 135 3.31 59.72 78.55
C VAL A 135 2.75 58.70 77.57
N VAL A 136 1.76 57.92 78.01
CA VAL A 136 1.08 56.93 77.17
C VAL A 136 -0.35 57.39 76.97
N LEU A 137 -0.66 57.80 75.73
CA LEU A 137 -2.02 58.10 75.29
C LEU A 137 -2.62 56.83 74.73
N SER A 138 -3.74 56.36 75.30
CA SER A 138 -4.47 55.19 74.80
C SER A 138 -5.93 55.53 74.52
N ALA A 139 -6.49 54.90 73.49
CA ALA A 139 -7.86 55.09 73.05
C ALA A 139 -8.54 53.73 72.89
N GLU A 140 -9.59 53.51 73.67
CA GLU A 140 -10.38 52.29 73.64
C GLU A 140 -11.69 52.55 72.90
N ASN A 141 -11.95 51.79 71.84
CA ASN A 141 -13.21 51.87 71.10
C ASN A 141 -14.27 50.97 71.73
N LYS A 142 -15.32 51.59 72.26
CA LYS A 142 -16.44 50.90 72.93
C LYS A 142 -17.62 50.66 71.97
N ASN A 143 -17.58 51.24 70.78
CA ASN A 143 -18.64 51.10 69.79
C ASN A 143 -18.32 49.99 68.79
N TYR A 144 -18.97 48.83 68.97
CA TYR A 144 -18.85 47.68 68.06
C TYR A 144 -20.19 46.94 67.92
N ALA A 145 -20.31 46.15 66.87
CA ALA A 145 -21.38 45.17 66.71
C ALA A 145 -20.83 43.78 66.36
N ILE A 146 -21.57 42.74 66.71
CA ILE A 146 -21.26 41.38 66.25
C ILE A 146 -21.88 41.20 64.86
N LYS A 147 -21.02 41.14 63.84
CA LYS A 147 -21.43 40.94 62.44
C LYS A 147 -20.96 39.56 61.98
N ARG A 148 -21.63 39.03 60.95
CA ARG A 148 -21.22 37.78 60.31
C ARG A 148 -20.40 38.15 59.08
N ILE A 149 -19.11 37.85 59.12
CA ILE A 149 -18.14 38.12 58.05
C ILE A 149 -17.54 36.77 57.65
N ALA A 150 -17.52 36.46 56.35
CA ALA A 150 -17.10 35.18 55.80
C ALA A 150 -17.72 33.97 56.54
N GLY A 151 -18.99 34.09 56.93
CA GLY A 151 -19.74 33.07 57.67
C GLY A 151 -19.44 32.98 59.18
N LYS A 152 -18.41 33.66 59.69
CA LYS A 152 -18.01 33.66 61.11
C LYS A 152 -18.56 34.87 61.84
N LYS A 153 -18.89 34.72 63.13
CA LYS A 153 -19.31 35.85 63.98
C LYS A 153 -18.07 36.55 64.53
N GLN A 154 -17.90 37.83 64.22
CA GLN A 154 -16.80 38.63 64.75
C GLN A 154 -17.27 40.01 65.21
N ARG A 155 -16.48 40.65 66.07
CA ARG A 155 -16.72 42.03 66.50
C ARG A 155 -16.18 42.95 65.42
N VAL A 156 -17.04 43.80 64.88
CA VAL A 156 -16.65 44.88 63.98
C VAL A 156 -16.86 46.18 64.74
N TYR A 157 -15.78 46.96 64.89
CA TYR A 157 -15.74 48.25 65.56
C TYR A 157 -16.12 49.36 64.58
N ALA A 158 -16.89 50.33 65.06
CA ALA A 158 -17.17 51.54 64.31
C ALA A 158 -15.86 52.33 64.10
N PRO A 159 -15.53 52.77 62.88
CA PRO A 159 -14.25 53.41 62.62
C PRO A 159 -14.21 54.83 63.17
N TYR A 160 -13.24 55.10 64.06
CA TYR A 160 -12.98 56.42 64.63
C TYR A 160 -11.56 56.86 64.36
N THR A 161 -11.37 58.15 64.11
CA THR A 161 -10.08 58.82 64.10
C THR A 161 -9.99 59.76 65.28
N LEU A 162 -8.90 59.64 66.02
CA LEU A 162 -8.56 60.48 67.16
C LEU A 162 -7.29 61.25 66.83
N MET A 163 -7.34 62.57 66.92
CA MET A 163 -6.16 63.44 66.81
C MET A 163 -5.90 64.08 68.16
N ALA A 164 -4.71 63.88 68.73
CA ALA A 164 -4.33 64.46 70.01
C ALA A 164 -3.15 65.41 69.83
N ALA A 165 -3.19 66.54 70.53
CA ALA A 165 -2.13 67.53 70.56
C ALA A 165 -1.81 67.95 72.00
N MET A 166 -0.53 67.94 72.35
CA MET A 166 0.01 68.41 73.63
C MET A 166 1.11 69.43 73.37
N ALA A 167 1.14 70.52 74.14
CA ALA A 167 2.14 71.58 74.00
C ALA A 167 2.98 71.70 75.27
N PHE A 168 4.27 71.45 75.14
CA PHE A 168 5.23 71.48 76.25
C PHE A 168 6.12 72.72 76.15
N PRO A 169 6.25 73.54 77.21
CA PRO A 169 7.22 74.63 77.23
C PRO A 169 8.65 74.10 77.18
N GLN A 170 9.52 74.66 76.34
CA GLN A 170 10.93 74.21 76.21
C GLN A 170 11.77 74.38 77.49
N GLU A 171 11.35 75.30 78.36
CA GLU A 171 11.99 75.50 79.67
C GLU A 171 11.66 74.37 80.66
N VAL A 172 10.65 73.54 80.34
CA VAL A 172 10.07 72.51 81.21
C VAL A 172 10.27 71.10 80.67
N ALA A 173 10.19 70.89 79.35
CA ALA A 173 10.44 69.61 78.71
C ALA A 173 11.50 69.72 77.61
N SER A 174 12.43 68.77 77.56
CA SER A 174 13.49 68.63 76.57
C SER A 174 13.63 67.18 76.12
N ASN A 175 14.31 66.94 74.99
CA ASN A 175 14.55 65.59 74.46
C ASN A 175 13.26 64.79 74.25
N ILE A 176 12.26 65.40 73.60
CA ILE A 176 11.00 64.70 73.29
C ILE A 176 11.25 63.69 72.17
N GLU A 177 11.10 62.40 72.47
CA GLU A 177 11.27 61.27 71.57
C GLU A 177 9.97 60.45 71.47
N THR A 178 9.61 60.04 70.25
CA THR A 178 8.38 59.28 69.96
C THR A 178 8.40 58.75 68.54
N ASP A 179 8.00 57.48 68.36
CA ASP A 179 7.75 56.85 67.06
C ASP A 179 6.26 56.92 66.64
N ASP A 180 5.40 57.40 67.53
CA ASP A 180 3.94 57.39 67.38
C ASP A 180 3.34 58.79 67.18
N ALA A 181 4.14 59.83 67.25
CA ALA A 181 3.69 61.20 67.15
C ALA A 181 4.68 62.06 66.35
N LYS A 182 4.19 63.22 65.91
CA LYS A 182 4.99 64.25 65.25
C LYS A 182 5.30 65.37 66.24
N VAL A 183 6.58 65.66 66.41
CA VAL A 183 7.06 66.77 67.23
C VAL A 183 7.38 67.98 66.35
N ALA A 184 6.84 69.15 66.69
CA ALA A 184 7.09 70.40 65.98
C ALA A 184 7.39 71.53 66.98
N LYS A 185 8.36 72.40 66.64
CA LYS A 185 8.72 73.55 67.48
C LYS A 185 7.90 74.77 67.08
N ASP A 186 7.22 75.39 68.05
CA ASP A 186 6.45 76.63 67.88
C ASP A 186 6.86 77.67 68.94
N GLY A 187 7.76 78.57 68.54
CA GLY A 187 8.29 79.63 69.39
C GLY A 187 9.02 79.09 70.63
N LYS A 188 8.36 79.16 71.80
CA LYS A 188 8.88 78.68 73.10
C LYS A 188 8.30 77.33 73.53
N ASN A 189 7.47 76.70 72.71
CA ASN A 189 6.83 75.41 73.01
C ASN A 189 7.22 74.36 71.97
N GLU A 190 7.22 73.09 72.37
CA GLU A 190 7.24 71.94 71.48
C GLU A 190 5.85 71.30 71.48
N MET A 191 5.24 71.19 70.30
CA MET A 191 3.95 70.56 70.09
C MET A 191 4.16 69.11 69.68
N VAL A 192 3.46 68.20 70.35
CA VAL A 192 3.42 66.77 70.02
C VAL A 192 2.02 66.45 69.54
N THR A 193 1.89 65.97 68.30
CA THR A 193 0.61 65.63 67.68
C THR A 193 0.62 64.18 67.20
N THR A 194 -0.42 63.41 67.54
CA THR A 194 -0.59 62.01 67.12
C THR A 194 -1.98 61.75 66.56
N ILE A 195 -2.09 60.74 65.71
CA ILE A 195 -3.37 60.24 65.17
C ILE A 195 -3.50 58.76 65.58
N LEU A 196 -4.63 58.41 66.18
CA LEU A 196 -4.99 57.05 66.56
C LEU A 196 -6.29 56.62 65.85
N THR A 197 -6.40 55.34 65.51
CA THR A 197 -7.57 54.72 64.87
C THR A 197 -8.04 53.48 65.66
N PRO A 198 -8.61 53.68 66.86
CA PRO A 198 -8.94 52.58 67.75
C PRO A 198 -10.06 51.69 67.17
N GLY A 199 -9.88 50.36 67.22
CA GLY A 199 -10.80 49.38 66.65
C GLY A 199 -10.53 49.02 65.18
N LEU A 200 -9.69 49.80 64.47
CA LEU A 200 -9.44 49.58 63.05
C LEU A 200 -8.53 48.36 62.80
N ARG A 201 -7.53 48.13 63.66
CA ARG A 201 -6.65 46.96 63.59
C ARG A 201 -7.45 45.67 63.76
N GLU A 202 -8.31 45.67 64.76
CA GLU A 202 -9.15 44.53 65.14
C GLU A 202 -10.14 44.14 64.04
N ASN A 203 -10.60 45.11 63.24
CA ASN A 203 -11.49 44.82 62.10
C ASN A 203 -10.79 44.03 60.98
N PHE A 204 -9.48 44.21 60.81
CA PHE A 204 -8.73 43.64 59.68
C PHE A 204 -7.72 42.55 60.06
N GLU A 205 -7.68 42.13 61.33
CA GLU A 205 -6.69 41.16 61.84
C GLU A 205 -6.73 39.80 61.12
N THR A 206 -7.88 39.39 60.58
CA THR A 206 -8.05 38.13 59.85
C THR A 206 -7.75 38.24 58.35
N ILE A 207 -7.54 39.45 57.83
CA ILE A 207 -7.47 39.74 56.38
C ILE A 207 -6.13 40.39 56.01
N LEU A 208 -5.61 41.30 56.84
CA LEU A 208 -4.38 42.04 56.55
C LEU A 208 -3.21 41.47 57.33
N GLU A 209 -2.02 41.50 56.71
CA GLU A 209 -0.78 41.15 57.39
C GLU A 209 -0.39 42.24 58.40
N GLU A 210 0.32 41.85 59.46
CA GLU A 210 0.73 42.73 60.57
C GLU A 210 1.40 44.04 60.11
N ARG A 211 2.22 43.96 59.05
CA ARG A 211 2.91 45.12 58.46
C ARG A 211 1.94 46.12 57.81
N GLN A 212 0.82 45.66 57.26
CA GLN A 212 -0.18 46.52 56.64
C GLN A 212 -1.03 47.26 57.67
N MET A 213 -1.02 46.80 58.93
CA MET A 213 -1.77 47.38 60.03
C MET A 213 -0.90 48.22 60.99
N GLU A 214 0.39 48.44 60.68
CA GLU A 214 1.34 49.17 61.54
C GLU A 214 0.85 50.59 61.89
N ASP A 215 0.14 51.23 60.97
CA ASP A 215 -0.44 52.57 61.13
C ASP A 215 -1.79 52.57 61.87
N PHE A 216 -2.42 51.40 62.07
CA PHE A 216 -3.69 51.28 62.81
C PHE A 216 -3.42 51.22 64.32
N LYS A 217 -3.00 52.36 64.87
CA LYS A 217 -2.59 52.48 66.28
C LYS A 217 -3.77 52.88 67.16
N SER A 218 -3.92 52.23 68.31
CA SER A 218 -4.85 52.60 69.39
C SER A 218 -4.16 53.29 70.57
N GLN A 219 -2.83 53.38 70.54
CA GLN A 219 -2.02 54.03 71.57
C GLN A 219 -0.82 54.76 70.95
N ALA A 220 -0.32 55.78 71.63
CA ALA A 220 0.91 56.49 71.30
C ALA A 220 1.75 56.72 72.57
N THR A 221 3.05 56.48 72.47
CA THR A 221 4.02 56.71 73.55
C THR A 221 4.89 57.92 73.25
N ILE A 222 5.04 58.80 74.24
CA ILE A 222 5.88 60.01 74.16
C ILE A 222 6.79 60.03 75.37
N GLU A 223 8.10 60.11 75.15
CA GLU A 223 9.12 60.15 76.20
C GLU A 223 9.86 61.48 76.16
N MET A 224 10.19 62.04 77.33
CA MET A 224 10.86 63.34 77.44
C MET A 224 11.55 63.51 78.79
N ASP A 225 12.54 64.39 78.85
CA ASP A 225 13.12 64.84 80.12
C ASP A 225 12.40 66.10 80.61
N VAL A 226 11.95 66.10 81.87
CA VAL A 226 11.21 67.23 82.46
C VAL A 226 11.94 67.88 83.64
N LYS A 227 11.78 69.19 83.77
CA LYS A 227 12.31 70.00 84.87
C LYS A 227 11.25 70.96 85.42
N ASP A 228 11.01 70.94 86.73
CA ASP A 228 9.95 71.72 87.39
C ASP A 228 8.60 71.58 86.64
N TYR A 229 8.18 70.32 86.43
CA TYR A 229 7.10 70.01 85.52
C TYR A 229 5.81 70.72 85.87
N LYS A 230 5.15 71.28 84.86
CA LYS A 230 3.83 71.89 84.97
C LYS A 230 2.87 71.03 84.17
N PRO A 231 1.77 70.55 84.77
CA PRO A 231 0.76 69.78 84.05
C PRO A 231 0.35 70.52 82.77
N VAL A 232 0.56 69.86 81.62
CA VAL A 232 0.11 70.34 80.32
C VAL A 232 -1.27 69.79 80.03
N GLU A 233 -2.02 70.52 79.22
CA GLU A 233 -3.36 70.10 78.82
C GLU A 233 -3.27 69.36 77.49
N ALA A 234 -3.87 68.18 77.40
CA ALA A 234 -4.03 67.46 76.15
C ALA A 234 -5.35 67.85 75.49
N TYR A 235 -5.28 68.19 74.19
CA TYR A 235 -6.45 68.49 73.36
C TYR A 235 -6.64 67.36 72.37
N ILE A 236 -7.80 66.71 72.43
CA ILE A 236 -8.10 65.55 71.63
C ILE A 236 -9.36 65.82 70.81
N VAL A 237 -9.32 65.53 69.53
CA VAL A 237 -10.48 65.57 68.63
C VAL A 237 -10.76 64.13 68.17
N ILE A 238 -11.97 63.64 68.41
CA ILE A 238 -12.40 62.30 68.03
C ILE A 238 -13.57 62.44 67.05
N SER A 239 -13.50 61.75 65.91
CA SER A 239 -14.54 61.80 64.90
C SER A 239 -14.56 60.53 64.04
N ASN A 240 -15.74 60.12 63.60
CA ASN A 240 -15.94 59.11 62.55
C ASN A 240 -16.35 59.73 61.20
N GLU A 241 -16.36 61.06 61.08
CA GLU A 241 -16.85 61.78 59.90
C GLU A 241 -16.13 61.35 58.60
N LEU A 242 -14.87 60.92 58.70
CA LEU A 242 -14.09 60.41 57.55
C LEU A 242 -14.69 59.14 56.91
N PHE A 243 -15.54 58.41 57.64
CA PHE A 243 -16.07 57.09 57.25
C PHE A 243 -17.59 57.08 57.04
N GLN A 244 -18.20 58.24 56.83
CA GLN A 244 -19.67 58.32 56.65
C GLN A 244 -20.11 58.33 55.18
N ASN A 245 -19.19 58.48 54.23
CA ASN A 245 -19.47 58.41 52.79
C ASN A 245 -19.59 56.97 52.29
N GLU A 246 -20.34 56.76 51.19
CA GLU A 246 -20.45 55.45 50.54
C GLU A 246 -19.17 55.08 49.78
N ALA A 247 -18.74 53.82 49.96
CA ALA A 247 -17.73 53.19 49.12
C ALA A 247 -18.42 52.28 48.09
N ASP A 248 -18.08 52.42 46.81
CA ASP A 248 -18.55 51.49 45.77
C ASP A 248 -17.67 50.23 45.77
N LEU A 249 -18.14 49.17 46.44
CA LEU A 249 -17.44 47.90 46.57
C LEU A 249 -18.05 46.78 45.71
N ASP A 250 -19.09 47.04 44.92
CA ASP A 250 -19.75 46.04 44.06
C ASP A 250 -18.85 45.60 42.89
N THR A 251 -17.82 46.38 42.58
CA THR A 251 -16.79 46.03 41.59
C THR A 251 -15.95 44.81 42.01
N ILE A 252 -15.87 44.50 43.32
CA ILE A 252 -15.12 43.36 43.85
C ILE A 252 -15.81 42.03 43.49
N ASP A 253 -17.14 41.98 43.57
CA ASP A 253 -17.90 40.76 43.23
C ASP A 253 -17.78 40.44 41.74
N LYS A 254 -17.90 41.46 40.88
CA LYS A 254 -17.71 41.32 39.43
C LYS A 254 -16.30 40.84 39.06
N LEU A 255 -15.27 41.33 39.76
CA LEU A 255 -13.90 40.87 39.58
C LEU A 255 -13.78 39.38 39.92
N ARG A 256 -14.37 38.94 41.04
CA ARG A 256 -14.30 37.55 41.48
C ARG A 256 -15.04 36.61 40.52
N ASP A 257 -16.22 37.00 40.07
CA ASP A 257 -16.99 36.21 39.10
C ASP A 257 -16.26 36.11 37.76
N GLY A 258 -15.65 37.21 37.30
CA GLY A 258 -14.83 37.23 36.08
C GLY A 258 -13.59 36.32 36.17
N ILE A 259 -12.95 36.23 37.35
CA ILE A 259 -11.81 35.32 37.57
C ILE A 259 -12.27 33.86 37.51
N LYS A 260 -13.41 33.50 38.12
CA LYS A 260 -13.97 32.14 38.04
C LYS A 260 -14.35 31.74 36.61
N GLU A 261 -14.98 32.64 35.86
CA GLU A 261 -15.31 32.37 34.46
C GLU A 261 -14.05 32.17 33.61
N LEU A 262 -13.01 32.96 33.86
CA LEU A 262 -11.70 32.79 33.23
C LEU A 262 -11.07 31.44 33.59
N GLU A 263 -11.18 31.00 34.85
CA GLU A 263 -10.70 29.68 35.28
C GLU A 263 -11.42 28.55 34.55
N ASP A 264 -12.75 28.55 34.54
CA ASP A 264 -13.56 27.52 33.87
C ASP A 264 -13.28 27.44 32.37
N ASN A 265 -13.19 28.59 31.71
CA ASN A 265 -12.89 28.65 30.28
C ASN A 265 -11.46 28.21 29.96
N SER A 266 -10.49 28.55 30.81
CA SER A 266 -9.11 28.07 30.66
C SER A 266 -9.01 26.54 30.80
N LYS A 267 -9.77 25.94 31.72
CA LYS A 267 -9.84 24.48 31.89
C LYS A 267 -10.39 23.80 30.63
N LYS A 268 -11.50 24.31 30.09
CA LYS A 268 -12.07 23.79 28.83
C LYS A 268 -11.06 23.86 27.68
N LEU A 269 -10.27 24.93 27.61
CA LEU A 269 -9.25 25.09 26.57
C LEU A 269 -8.10 24.09 26.74
N VAL A 270 -7.65 23.81 27.97
CA VAL A 270 -6.66 22.77 28.27
C VAL A 270 -7.18 21.38 27.89
N ASP A 271 -8.43 21.07 28.26
CA ASP A 271 -9.06 19.78 27.94
C ASP A 271 -9.21 19.59 26.42
N ALA A 272 -9.63 20.64 25.71
CA ALA A 272 -9.73 20.63 24.24
C ALA A 272 -8.36 20.46 23.57
N SER A 273 -7.33 21.15 24.07
CA SER A 273 -5.96 21.03 23.56
C SER A 273 -5.40 19.61 23.75
N SER A 274 -5.73 18.96 24.87
CA SER A 274 -5.29 17.58 25.15
C SER A 274 -5.93 16.60 24.18
N LYS A 275 -7.25 16.69 23.96
CA LYS A 275 -7.97 15.85 22.98
C LYS A 275 -7.42 16.01 21.56
N LEU A 276 -7.05 17.23 21.17
CA LEU A 276 -6.49 17.49 19.86
C LEU A 276 -5.08 16.88 19.71
N SER A 277 -4.27 16.90 20.78
CA SER A 277 -2.99 16.20 20.83
C SER A 277 -3.16 14.68 20.71
N ASP A 278 -4.14 14.09 21.41
CA ASP A 278 -4.42 12.65 21.32
C ASP A 278 -4.81 12.24 19.90
N ALA A 279 -5.70 13.01 19.25
CA ALA A 279 -6.12 12.78 17.88
C ALA A 279 -4.95 12.92 16.88
N GLN A 280 -4.03 13.85 17.11
CA GLN A 280 -2.82 14.01 16.32
C GLN A 280 -1.86 12.80 16.50
N GLY A 281 -1.83 12.19 17.69
CA GLY A 281 -1.15 10.92 17.94
C GLY A 281 -1.70 9.77 17.09
N GLU A 282 -3.03 9.58 17.08
CA GLU A 282 -3.68 8.56 16.24
C GLU A 282 -3.40 8.76 14.74
N LEU A 283 -3.36 10.02 14.29
CA LEU A 283 -2.97 10.37 12.92
C LEU A 283 -1.52 9.96 12.61
N ASN A 284 -0.58 10.22 13.52
CA ASN A 284 0.83 9.84 13.39
C ASN A 284 1.02 8.31 13.32
N ASP A 285 0.24 7.56 14.09
CA ASP A 285 0.24 6.10 14.06
C ASP A 285 -0.24 5.60 12.69
N GLY A 286 -1.36 6.13 12.16
CA GLY A 286 -1.85 5.79 10.82
C GLY A 286 -0.87 6.14 9.70
N ILE A 287 -0.20 7.29 9.77
CA ILE A 287 0.86 7.66 8.82
C ILE A 287 2.06 6.71 8.92
N SER A 288 2.39 6.24 10.12
CA SER A 288 3.47 5.26 10.33
C SER A 288 3.13 3.91 9.71
N GLU A 289 1.90 3.41 9.89
CA GLU A 289 1.43 2.18 9.22
C GLU A 289 1.48 2.31 7.69
N MET A 290 1.10 3.47 7.14
CA MET A 290 1.23 3.76 5.70
C MET A 290 2.70 3.72 5.23
N GLY A 291 3.62 4.27 6.04
CA GLY A 291 5.05 4.22 5.78
C GLY A 291 5.58 2.77 5.74
N ASP A 292 5.23 1.96 6.73
CA ASP A 292 5.61 0.55 6.81
C ASP A 292 5.01 -0.27 5.66
N GLY A 293 3.76 -0.01 5.30
CA GLY A 293 3.10 -0.60 4.14
C GLY A 293 3.80 -0.26 2.82
N SER A 294 4.27 0.98 2.68
CA SER A 294 5.02 1.43 1.49
C SER A 294 6.39 0.75 1.39
N VAL A 295 7.08 0.48 2.52
CA VAL A 295 8.33 -0.28 2.54
C VAL A 295 8.11 -1.74 2.13
N LYS A 296 7.05 -2.39 2.65
CA LYS A 296 6.70 -3.76 2.24
C LYS A 296 6.37 -3.85 0.75
N LEU A 297 5.65 -2.87 0.22
CA LEU A 297 5.37 -2.75 -1.22
C LEU A 297 6.67 -2.68 -2.02
N LYS A 298 7.65 -1.90 -1.56
CA LYS A 298 8.95 -1.74 -2.21
C LYS A 298 9.76 -3.04 -2.24
N ASP A 299 9.77 -3.77 -1.13
CA ASP A 299 10.46 -5.06 -1.07
C ASP A 299 9.79 -6.06 -2.01
N GLY A 300 8.45 -6.06 -2.07
CA GLY A 300 7.68 -6.90 -3.00
C GLY A 300 7.86 -6.52 -4.47
N SER A 301 7.91 -5.22 -4.82
CA SER A 301 8.17 -4.77 -6.21
C SER A 301 9.57 -5.12 -6.66
N LYS A 302 10.56 -5.01 -5.76
CA LYS A 302 11.94 -5.43 -6.04
C LYS A 302 12.03 -6.94 -6.30
N GLU A 303 11.42 -7.77 -5.45
CA GLU A 303 11.38 -9.22 -5.68
C GLU A 303 10.68 -9.55 -7.00
N LEU A 304 9.57 -8.87 -7.30
CA LEU A 304 8.86 -9.01 -8.58
C LEU A 304 9.75 -8.66 -9.77
N TYR A 305 10.54 -7.58 -9.67
CA TYR A 305 11.48 -7.18 -10.72
C TYR A 305 12.59 -8.21 -10.93
N GLU A 306 13.19 -8.71 -9.85
CA GLU A 306 14.21 -9.77 -9.91
C GLU A 306 13.65 -11.06 -10.54
N LYS A 307 12.47 -11.50 -10.09
CA LYS A 307 11.80 -12.69 -10.64
C LYS A 307 11.37 -12.53 -12.09
N SER A 308 10.97 -11.33 -12.50
CA SER A 308 10.69 -11.03 -13.91
C SER A 308 11.94 -11.08 -14.79
N GLY A 309 13.13 -10.81 -14.22
CA GLY A 309 14.41 -11.00 -14.89
C GLY A 309 14.79 -12.46 -15.05
N GLU A 310 14.69 -13.26 -13.98
CA GLU A 310 14.87 -14.72 -14.06
C GLU A 310 13.91 -15.34 -15.10
N PHE A 311 12.69 -14.81 -15.18
CA PHE A 311 11.70 -15.23 -16.17
C PHE A 311 12.10 -14.88 -17.60
N GLU A 312 12.61 -13.67 -17.83
CA GLU A 312 13.14 -13.26 -19.14
C GLU A 312 14.30 -14.16 -19.58
N ASP A 313 15.25 -14.44 -18.69
CA ASP A 313 16.40 -15.31 -18.97
C ASP A 313 15.95 -16.73 -19.36
N LYS A 314 14.94 -17.27 -18.68
CA LYS A 314 14.35 -18.57 -19.05
C LYS A 314 13.68 -18.53 -20.42
N ILE A 315 13.02 -17.42 -20.77
CA ILE A 315 12.39 -17.28 -22.09
C ILE A 315 13.46 -17.15 -23.18
N ASP A 316 14.57 -16.48 -22.93
CA ASP A 316 15.72 -16.45 -23.86
C ASP A 316 16.23 -17.86 -24.14
N GLU A 317 16.40 -18.69 -23.12
CA GLU A 317 16.80 -20.09 -23.31
C GLU A 317 15.79 -20.86 -24.18
N VAL A 318 14.49 -20.57 -24.04
CA VAL A 318 13.45 -21.18 -24.90
C VAL A 318 13.54 -20.64 -26.33
N ILE A 319 13.71 -19.33 -26.52
CA ILE A 319 13.86 -18.70 -27.83
C ILE A 319 15.03 -19.35 -28.58
N ASP A 320 16.20 -19.47 -27.94
CA ASP A 320 17.39 -20.08 -28.53
C ASP A 320 17.16 -21.54 -28.96
N LYS A 321 16.35 -22.29 -28.19
CA LYS A 321 16.01 -23.69 -28.51
C LYS A 321 15.00 -23.82 -29.66
N VAL A 322 14.08 -22.86 -29.81
CA VAL A 322 13.03 -22.93 -30.84
C VAL A 322 13.38 -22.21 -32.14
N GLU A 323 14.30 -21.25 -32.10
CA GLU A 323 14.80 -20.50 -33.25
C GLU A 323 15.24 -21.39 -34.43
N PRO A 324 15.97 -22.52 -34.24
CA PRO A 324 16.40 -23.36 -35.37
C PRO A 324 15.28 -24.26 -35.94
N ILE A 325 14.16 -24.46 -35.23
CA ILE A 325 13.12 -25.44 -35.61
C ILE A 325 12.52 -25.17 -37.00
N PRO A 326 12.14 -23.93 -37.39
CA PRO A 326 11.59 -23.67 -38.72
C PRO A 326 12.54 -24.07 -39.87
N GLY A 327 13.85 -23.89 -39.66
CA GLY A 327 14.87 -24.28 -40.63
C GLY A 327 14.96 -25.80 -40.76
N ALA A 328 15.05 -26.50 -39.64
CA ALA A 328 15.08 -27.96 -39.61
C ALA A 328 13.80 -28.56 -40.22
N ALA A 329 12.62 -28.00 -39.91
CA ALA A 329 11.35 -28.46 -40.46
C ALA A 329 11.25 -28.26 -41.98
N GLN A 330 11.81 -27.17 -42.51
CA GLN A 330 11.91 -26.92 -43.94
C GLN A 330 12.80 -27.98 -44.62
N GLU A 331 13.98 -28.25 -44.08
CA GLU A 331 14.90 -29.27 -44.61
C GLU A 331 14.26 -30.66 -44.62
N MET A 332 13.55 -31.02 -43.53
CA MET A 332 12.82 -32.28 -43.45
C MET A 332 11.73 -32.38 -44.51
N TYR A 333 10.92 -31.33 -44.69
CA TYR A 333 9.88 -31.29 -45.72
C TYR A 333 10.47 -31.45 -47.14
N GLU A 334 11.57 -30.76 -47.44
CA GLU A 334 12.25 -30.90 -48.73
C GLU A 334 12.82 -32.31 -48.93
N GLY A 335 13.39 -32.91 -47.88
CA GLY A 335 13.84 -34.29 -47.87
C GLY A 335 12.71 -35.29 -48.10
N GLY A 336 11.58 -35.12 -47.40
CA GLY A 336 10.36 -35.92 -47.57
C GLY A 336 9.80 -35.81 -48.99
N SER A 337 9.72 -34.60 -49.55
CA SER A 337 9.24 -34.39 -50.92
C SER A 337 10.13 -35.09 -51.96
N LYS A 338 11.46 -35.02 -51.80
CA LYS A 338 12.41 -35.76 -52.66
C LYS A 338 12.23 -37.27 -52.52
N LEU A 339 12.00 -37.76 -51.30
CA LEU A 339 11.73 -39.17 -51.02
C LEU A 339 10.43 -39.64 -51.69
N THR A 340 9.33 -38.90 -51.54
CA THR A 340 8.05 -39.20 -52.22
C THR A 340 8.24 -39.26 -53.73
N SER A 341 8.95 -38.29 -54.33
CA SER A 341 9.26 -38.31 -55.77
C SER A 341 10.04 -39.56 -56.18
N GLY A 342 11.08 -39.93 -55.41
CA GLY A 342 11.86 -41.14 -55.69
C GLY A 342 11.06 -42.42 -55.54
N ILE A 343 10.12 -42.47 -54.59
CA ILE A 343 9.16 -43.57 -54.44
C ILE A 343 8.19 -43.61 -55.63
N THR A 344 7.65 -42.48 -56.08
CA THR A 344 6.79 -42.43 -57.27
C THR A 344 7.51 -42.91 -58.54
N ASP A 345 8.77 -42.53 -58.72
CA ASP A 345 9.60 -43.01 -59.83
C ASP A 345 9.81 -44.54 -59.74
N TYR A 346 10.07 -45.04 -58.52
CA TYR A 346 10.20 -46.46 -58.22
C TYR A 346 8.93 -47.23 -58.57
N THR A 347 7.76 -46.80 -58.08
CA THR A 347 6.49 -47.50 -58.30
C THR A 347 6.09 -47.48 -59.76
N SER A 348 6.38 -46.38 -60.47
CA SER A 348 6.18 -46.27 -61.92
C SER A 348 7.04 -47.26 -62.71
N ALA A 349 8.28 -47.51 -62.28
CA ALA A 349 9.17 -48.50 -62.90
C ALA A 349 8.68 -49.94 -62.66
N VAL A 350 8.22 -50.24 -61.45
CA VAL A 350 7.62 -51.54 -61.10
C VAL A 350 6.36 -51.81 -61.94
N GLY A 351 5.47 -50.82 -62.08
CA GLY A 351 4.27 -50.95 -62.92
C GLY A 351 4.61 -51.24 -64.39
N LYS A 352 5.58 -50.54 -64.98
CA LYS A 352 6.06 -50.81 -66.35
C LYS A 352 6.65 -52.22 -66.50
N MET A 353 7.34 -52.72 -65.48
CA MET A 353 7.87 -54.07 -65.47
C MET A 353 6.73 -55.10 -65.38
N ASN A 354 5.71 -54.85 -64.56
CA ASN A 354 4.53 -55.70 -64.44
C ASN A 354 3.75 -55.82 -65.76
N GLU A 355 3.65 -54.73 -66.53
CA GLU A 355 3.07 -54.78 -67.88
C GLU A 355 3.87 -55.70 -68.82
N LYS A 356 5.20 -55.72 -68.70
CA LYS A 356 6.10 -56.51 -69.58
C LYS A 356 6.22 -57.98 -69.20
N THR A 357 6.01 -58.35 -67.93
CA THR A 357 6.00 -59.75 -67.50
C THR A 357 4.82 -60.54 -68.08
N GLY A 358 3.68 -59.89 -68.34
CA GLY A 358 2.55 -60.50 -69.05
C GLY A 358 2.90 -60.95 -70.46
N GLU A 359 3.57 -60.09 -71.25
CA GLU A 359 4.08 -60.43 -72.59
C GLU A 359 5.09 -61.59 -72.53
N MET A 360 5.92 -61.62 -71.49
CA MET A 360 6.93 -62.66 -71.26
C MET A 360 6.30 -64.01 -70.93
N LYS A 361 5.28 -64.03 -70.07
CA LYS A 361 4.50 -65.22 -69.70
C LYS A 361 3.80 -65.84 -70.92
N ASP A 362 3.17 -65.01 -71.75
CA ASP A 362 2.55 -65.46 -73.00
C ASP A 362 3.57 -66.03 -73.98
N GLY A 363 4.76 -65.41 -74.07
CA GLY A 363 5.86 -65.90 -74.88
C GLY A 363 6.39 -67.25 -74.42
N ALA A 364 6.60 -67.43 -73.11
CA ALA A 364 7.06 -68.67 -72.51
C ALA A 364 6.10 -69.83 -72.75
N ARG A 365 4.80 -69.58 -72.56
CA ARG A 365 3.74 -70.57 -72.82
C ARG A 365 3.69 -70.99 -74.28
N LYS A 366 3.75 -70.04 -75.22
CA LYS A 366 3.82 -70.35 -76.66
C LYS A 366 5.06 -71.17 -77.02
N LEU A 367 6.19 -70.90 -76.37
CA LEU A 367 7.42 -71.65 -76.57
C LEU A 367 7.30 -73.09 -76.02
N HIS A 368 6.70 -73.25 -74.84
CA HIS A 368 6.39 -74.56 -74.27
C HIS A 368 5.42 -75.36 -75.16
N ASP A 369 4.27 -74.78 -75.53
CA ASP A 369 3.29 -75.40 -76.43
C ASP A 369 3.95 -75.83 -77.75
N GLY A 370 4.76 -74.95 -78.35
CA GLY A 370 5.51 -75.25 -79.58
C GLY A 370 6.52 -76.39 -79.41
N SER A 371 7.20 -76.47 -78.26
CA SER A 371 8.12 -77.57 -77.95
C SER A 371 7.39 -78.91 -77.74
N VAL A 372 6.18 -78.89 -77.16
CA VAL A 372 5.32 -80.08 -77.02
C VAL A 372 4.88 -80.57 -78.39
N GLU A 373 4.43 -79.67 -79.28
CA GLU A 373 4.07 -80.02 -80.66
C GLU A 373 5.26 -80.61 -81.43
N LEU A 374 6.44 -80.01 -81.27
CA LEU A 374 7.69 -80.44 -81.89
C LEU A 374 8.12 -81.84 -81.43
N ASP A 375 8.11 -82.07 -80.11
CA ASP A 375 8.47 -83.34 -79.48
C ASP A 375 7.51 -84.47 -79.87
N ASN A 376 6.22 -84.16 -80.03
CA ASN A 376 5.21 -85.08 -80.55
C ASN A 376 5.44 -85.38 -82.04
N GLY A 377 5.77 -84.37 -82.84
CA GLY A 377 6.09 -84.51 -84.27
C GLY A 377 7.32 -85.39 -84.51
N ILE A 378 8.38 -85.19 -83.72
CA ILE A 378 9.59 -86.02 -83.76
C ILE A 378 9.31 -87.45 -83.28
N GLY A 379 8.42 -87.63 -82.31
CA GLY A 379 7.95 -88.97 -81.92
C GLY A 379 7.35 -89.73 -83.10
N LYS A 380 6.44 -89.10 -83.84
CA LYS A 380 5.86 -89.68 -85.07
C LYS A 380 6.91 -89.94 -86.15
N LEU A 381 7.89 -89.04 -86.29
CA LEU A 381 9.00 -89.18 -87.23
C LEU A 381 9.86 -90.41 -86.89
N LYS A 382 10.20 -90.59 -85.62
CA LYS A 382 10.95 -91.75 -85.11
C LYS A 382 10.18 -93.05 -85.36
N ASP A 383 8.88 -93.07 -85.06
CA ASP A 383 8.03 -94.23 -85.34
C ASP A 383 8.05 -94.58 -86.85
N ALA A 384 7.97 -93.56 -87.72
CA ALA A 384 8.05 -93.73 -89.16
C ALA A 384 9.42 -94.24 -89.63
N THR A 385 10.53 -93.76 -89.07
CA THR A 385 11.88 -94.26 -89.40
C THR A 385 12.09 -95.69 -88.93
N THR A 386 11.57 -96.05 -87.75
CA THR A 386 11.60 -97.43 -87.25
C THR A 386 10.79 -98.36 -88.16
N GLN A 387 9.57 -97.97 -88.54
CA GLN A 387 8.76 -98.73 -89.50
C GLN A 387 9.42 -98.84 -90.88
N LEU A 388 10.08 -97.78 -91.35
CA LEU A 388 10.80 -97.79 -92.62
C LEU A 388 12.03 -98.72 -92.58
N ARG A 389 12.79 -98.70 -91.48
CA ARG A 389 13.89 -99.66 -91.24
C ARG A 389 13.36 -101.09 -91.26
N GLU A 390 12.31 -101.39 -90.50
CA GLU A 390 11.68 -102.72 -90.44
C GLU A 390 11.05 -103.18 -91.77
N GLY A 391 10.57 -102.24 -92.59
CA GLY A 391 10.09 -102.51 -93.94
C GLY A 391 11.24 -102.79 -94.92
N SER A 392 12.35 -102.05 -94.78
CA SER A 392 13.54 -102.21 -95.64
C SER A 392 14.29 -103.51 -95.41
N SER A 393 14.26 -104.08 -94.21
CA SER A 393 14.82 -105.41 -93.95
C SER A 393 14.03 -106.54 -94.64
N LYS A 394 12.82 -106.25 -95.14
CA LYS A 394 11.95 -107.17 -95.90
C LYS A 394 12.07 -107.00 -97.43
N LEU A 395 12.91 -106.08 -97.92
CA LEU A 395 12.98 -105.65 -99.34
C LEU A 395 13.70 -106.63 -100.30
N SER A 396 13.85 -107.91 -99.97
CA SER A 396 14.46 -108.92 -100.86
C SER A 396 13.60 -109.30 -102.09
N LYS A 397 12.54 -108.53 -102.41
CA LYS A 397 11.63 -108.72 -103.55
C LYS A 397 11.59 -107.40 -104.35
N ILE A 398 12.31 -107.38 -105.48
CA ILE A 398 13.16 -106.23 -105.85
C ILE A 398 12.51 -105.10 -106.66
N ASP A 399 11.33 -105.23 -107.28
CA ASP A 399 10.89 -104.19 -108.24
C ASP A 399 9.64 -103.36 -107.82
N GLU A 400 8.63 -103.92 -107.17
CA GLU A 400 7.39 -103.15 -106.82
C GLU A 400 7.50 -102.30 -105.54
N MET A 401 8.43 -102.62 -104.63
CA MET A 401 8.57 -101.91 -103.34
C MET A 401 9.46 -100.66 -103.41
N LYS A 402 10.13 -100.42 -104.55
CA LYS A 402 11.14 -99.36 -104.71
C LYS A 402 10.52 -97.96 -104.85
N GLU A 403 9.47 -97.80 -105.66
CA GLU A 403 8.83 -96.50 -105.85
C GLU A 403 8.14 -96.01 -104.57
N GLU A 404 7.44 -96.90 -103.86
CA GLU A 404 6.79 -96.57 -102.59
C GLU A 404 7.80 -96.24 -101.50
N ALA A 405 8.96 -96.92 -101.44
CA ALA A 405 10.03 -96.58 -100.52
C ALA A 405 10.68 -95.22 -100.82
N LEU A 406 10.93 -94.91 -102.09
CA LEU A 406 11.47 -93.61 -102.51
C LEU A 406 10.47 -92.45 -102.26
N LYS A 407 9.17 -92.70 -102.46
CA LYS A 407 8.10 -91.75 -102.12
C LYS A 407 8.06 -91.48 -100.62
N LYS A 408 8.06 -92.52 -99.79
CA LYS A 408 8.11 -92.40 -98.33
C LYS A 408 9.37 -91.71 -97.83
N LEU A 409 10.53 -91.97 -98.43
CA LEU A 409 11.78 -91.26 -98.14
C LEU A 409 11.71 -89.77 -98.53
N SER A 410 11.03 -89.43 -99.63
CA SER A 410 10.84 -88.05 -100.06
C SER A 410 9.89 -87.29 -99.13
N GLU A 411 8.78 -87.92 -98.71
CA GLU A 411 7.86 -87.38 -97.72
C GLU A 411 8.54 -87.19 -96.35
N LEU A 412 9.37 -88.16 -95.97
CA LEU A 412 10.20 -88.13 -94.76
C LEU A 412 11.20 -86.96 -94.81
N LYS A 413 11.89 -86.77 -95.94
CA LYS A 413 12.82 -85.65 -96.16
C LYS A 413 12.11 -84.31 -96.04
N ALA A 414 10.97 -84.14 -96.70
CA ALA A 414 10.17 -82.91 -96.58
C ALA A 414 9.70 -82.66 -95.13
N GLY A 415 9.41 -83.72 -94.38
CA GLY A 415 9.12 -83.65 -92.94
C GLY A 415 10.32 -83.16 -92.12
N ILE A 416 11.51 -83.69 -92.38
CA ILE A 416 12.77 -83.31 -91.71
C ILE A 416 13.20 -81.88 -92.09
N GLU A 417 12.99 -81.44 -93.34
CA GLU A 417 13.25 -80.05 -93.75
C GLU A 417 12.37 -79.06 -92.98
N LYS A 418 11.07 -79.36 -92.86
CA LYS A 418 10.14 -78.56 -92.03
C LYS A 418 10.54 -78.57 -90.56
N LEU A 419 10.99 -79.71 -90.06
CA LEU A 419 11.47 -79.87 -88.70
C LEU A 419 12.72 -79.04 -88.43
N SER A 420 13.70 -79.08 -89.33
CA SER A 420 14.92 -78.26 -89.25
C SER A 420 14.59 -76.77 -89.26
N ALA A 421 13.69 -76.32 -90.14
CA ALA A 421 13.25 -74.94 -90.19
C ALA A 421 12.46 -74.53 -88.92
N GLY A 422 11.74 -75.46 -88.30
CA GLY A 422 11.10 -75.28 -87.00
C GLY A 422 12.11 -75.14 -85.87
N ALA A 423 13.09 -76.04 -85.80
CA ALA A 423 14.15 -76.01 -84.80
C ALA A 423 14.98 -74.72 -84.88
N ASP A 424 15.31 -74.25 -86.08
CA ASP A 424 16.01 -72.97 -86.31
C ASP A 424 15.22 -71.75 -85.78
N LYS A 425 13.89 -71.77 -85.93
CA LYS A 425 13.02 -70.69 -85.39
C LYS A 425 12.96 -70.72 -83.87
N VAL A 426 12.90 -71.91 -83.26
CA VAL A 426 12.90 -72.07 -81.80
C VAL A 426 14.26 -71.65 -81.23
N ASP A 427 15.37 -72.00 -81.89
CA ASP A 427 16.73 -71.60 -81.50
C ASP A 427 16.96 -70.07 -81.55
N ALA A 428 16.48 -69.43 -82.63
CA ALA A 428 16.49 -67.97 -82.74
C ALA A 428 15.63 -67.31 -81.66
N GLY A 429 14.47 -67.90 -81.33
CA GLY A 429 13.61 -67.45 -80.23
C GLY A 429 14.26 -67.59 -78.86
N ALA A 430 14.89 -68.73 -78.57
CA ALA A 430 15.62 -68.99 -77.32
C ALA A 430 16.81 -68.03 -77.16
N SER A 431 17.57 -67.78 -78.23
CA SER A 431 18.70 -66.84 -78.24
C SER A 431 18.25 -65.41 -77.92
N LYS A 432 17.15 -64.96 -78.52
CA LYS A 432 16.58 -63.62 -78.24
C LYS A 432 16.05 -63.52 -76.82
N ALA A 433 15.39 -64.57 -76.31
CA ALA A 433 14.91 -64.62 -74.93
C ALA A 433 16.07 -64.54 -73.92
N LEU A 434 17.19 -65.23 -74.20
CA LEU A 434 18.39 -65.17 -73.37
C LEU A 434 19.00 -63.76 -73.33
N GLU A 435 19.11 -63.09 -74.48
CA GLU A 435 19.60 -61.71 -74.57
C GLU A 435 18.72 -60.76 -73.75
N SER A 436 17.40 -60.83 -73.95
CA SER A 436 16.44 -60.03 -73.16
C SER A 436 16.47 -60.35 -71.66
N SER A 437 16.72 -61.61 -71.28
CA SER A 437 16.88 -61.98 -69.87
C SER A 437 18.15 -61.41 -69.23
N LYS A 438 19.25 -61.26 -70.00
CA LYS A 438 20.49 -60.64 -69.52
C LYS A 438 20.32 -59.13 -69.34
N GLU A 439 19.62 -58.48 -70.27
CA GLU A 439 19.25 -57.06 -70.13
C GLU A 439 18.34 -56.82 -68.92
N LEU A 440 17.37 -57.71 -68.69
CA LEU A 440 16.48 -57.68 -67.53
C LEU A 440 17.26 -57.84 -66.22
N ALA A 441 18.20 -58.79 -66.13
CA ALA A 441 19.06 -58.98 -64.96
C ALA A 441 19.91 -57.74 -64.66
N ALA A 442 20.54 -57.15 -65.68
CA ALA A 442 21.30 -55.91 -65.53
C ALA A 442 20.43 -54.70 -65.11
N GLY A 443 19.20 -54.63 -65.64
CA GLY A 443 18.20 -53.64 -65.22
C GLY A 443 17.80 -53.81 -63.75
N GLN A 444 17.61 -55.06 -63.31
CA GLN A 444 17.25 -55.43 -61.94
C GLN A 444 18.38 -55.13 -60.94
N ASP A 445 19.64 -55.36 -61.30
CA ASP A 445 20.79 -55.00 -60.44
C ASP A 445 20.87 -53.49 -60.19
N LYS A 446 20.69 -52.70 -61.26
CA LYS A 446 20.66 -51.23 -61.16
C LYS A 446 19.48 -50.75 -60.32
N PHE A 447 18.32 -51.39 -60.48
CA PHE A 447 17.13 -51.15 -59.67
C PHE A 447 17.40 -51.41 -58.18
N ASN A 448 17.98 -52.56 -57.84
CA ASN A 448 18.25 -52.94 -56.45
C ASN A 448 19.27 -52.00 -55.79
N SER A 449 20.30 -51.57 -56.53
CA SER A 449 21.27 -50.58 -56.04
C SER A 449 20.62 -49.24 -55.72
N ASN A 450 19.71 -48.75 -56.58
CA ASN A 450 19.02 -47.49 -56.34
C ASN A 450 18.02 -47.61 -55.16
N PHE A 451 17.34 -48.74 -55.06
CA PHE A 451 16.42 -49.03 -53.96
C PHE A 451 17.16 -49.11 -52.60
N GLN A 452 18.32 -49.76 -52.54
CA GLN A 452 19.13 -49.81 -51.31
C GLN A 452 19.57 -48.41 -50.86
N GLN A 453 20.03 -47.55 -51.78
CA GLN A 453 20.37 -46.17 -51.45
C GLN A 453 19.17 -45.38 -50.91
N LEU A 454 17.97 -45.64 -51.44
CA LEU A 454 16.74 -45.04 -50.95
C LEU A 454 16.40 -45.56 -49.55
N ASN A 455 16.46 -46.88 -49.33
CA ASN A 455 16.20 -47.50 -48.04
C ASN A 455 17.16 -46.98 -46.97
N ASP A 456 18.47 -46.94 -47.24
CA ASP A 456 19.47 -46.43 -46.30
C ASP A 456 19.20 -44.98 -45.88
N LYS A 457 18.77 -44.14 -46.83
CA LYS A 457 18.36 -42.76 -46.56
C LYS A 457 17.11 -42.69 -45.67
N VAL A 458 16.12 -43.55 -45.89
CA VAL A 458 14.91 -43.62 -45.06
C VAL A 458 15.21 -44.16 -43.66
N GLN A 459 16.06 -45.18 -43.54
CA GLN A 459 16.46 -45.73 -42.25
C GLN A 459 17.27 -44.71 -41.42
N GLY A 460 18.10 -43.90 -42.08
CA GLY A 460 18.88 -42.83 -41.46
C GLY A 460 18.08 -41.57 -41.11
N MET A 461 16.79 -41.48 -41.45
CA MET A 461 15.94 -40.38 -41.00
C MET A 461 15.63 -40.56 -39.50
N GLU A 462 16.16 -39.65 -38.70
CA GLU A 462 15.80 -39.49 -37.30
C GLU A 462 14.77 -38.37 -37.14
N VAL A 463 13.77 -38.61 -36.30
CA VAL A 463 12.89 -37.55 -35.84
C VAL A 463 13.73 -36.63 -34.95
N PRO A 464 13.80 -35.31 -35.23
CA PRO A 464 14.44 -34.38 -34.31
C PRO A 464 13.82 -34.56 -32.94
N LYS A 465 14.64 -34.95 -31.96
CA LYS A 465 14.20 -34.87 -30.57
C LYS A 465 13.93 -33.39 -30.32
N LEU A 466 12.71 -33.06 -29.90
CA LEU A 466 12.31 -31.74 -29.41
C LEU A 466 12.41 -31.80 -27.88
N PRO A 467 13.62 -31.85 -27.28
CA PRO A 467 13.73 -32.13 -25.87
C PRO A 467 13.25 -30.88 -25.12
N ASP A 468 12.48 -31.10 -24.06
CA ASP A 468 12.19 -30.13 -23.00
C ASP A 468 11.12 -29.05 -23.23
N LEU A 469 10.46 -28.94 -24.39
CA LEU A 469 9.31 -28.02 -24.54
C LEU A 469 8.18 -28.29 -23.54
N GLY A 470 7.93 -29.57 -23.20
CA GLY A 470 6.92 -29.97 -22.21
C GLY A 470 7.28 -29.66 -20.75
N ASN A 471 8.56 -29.38 -20.46
CA ASN A 471 9.07 -29.09 -19.11
C ASN A 471 9.17 -27.58 -18.82
N ILE A 472 8.78 -26.73 -19.77
CA ILE A 472 8.77 -25.27 -19.62
C ILE A 472 7.63 -24.89 -18.62
N ASN A 473 7.93 -24.92 -17.32
CA ASN A 473 7.04 -24.47 -16.23
C ASN A 473 7.04 -22.93 -16.08
N VAL A 474 6.94 -22.22 -17.20
CA VAL A 474 6.87 -20.75 -17.29
C VAL A 474 5.47 -20.26 -16.87
N GLU A 475 4.46 -21.13 -16.91
CA GLU A 475 3.09 -20.87 -16.45
C GLU A 475 3.02 -20.61 -14.93
N GLY A 476 3.79 -21.34 -14.12
CA GLY A 476 3.84 -21.13 -12.68
C GLY A 476 4.50 -19.79 -12.30
N ASP A 477 5.55 -19.39 -13.01
CA ASP A 477 6.23 -18.11 -12.78
C ASP A 477 5.35 -16.92 -13.23
N LEU A 478 4.64 -17.03 -14.35
CA LEU A 478 3.65 -16.03 -14.79
C LEU A 478 2.47 -15.90 -13.83
N GLN A 479 1.95 -17.01 -13.29
CA GLN A 479 0.89 -16.97 -12.30
C GLN A 479 1.34 -16.26 -11.02
N LYS A 480 2.58 -16.47 -10.58
CA LYS A 480 3.16 -15.76 -9.43
C LYS A 480 3.35 -14.26 -9.72
N ILE A 481 3.83 -13.90 -10.90
CA ILE A 481 3.94 -12.49 -11.33
C ILE A 481 2.56 -11.82 -11.33
N GLY A 482 1.55 -12.48 -11.92
CA GLY A 482 0.17 -11.99 -11.94
C GLY A 482 -0.45 -11.87 -10.55
N ALA A 483 -0.24 -12.85 -9.66
CA ALA A 483 -0.71 -12.82 -8.28
C ALA A 483 -0.02 -11.70 -7.47
N SER A 484 1.28 -11.49 -7.69
CA SER A 484 2.05 -10.41 -7.04
C SER A 484 1.54 -9.04 -7.49
N ALA A 485 1.29 -8.86 -8.79
CA ALA A 485 0.70 -7.63 -9.32
C ALA A 485 -0.71 -7.37 -8.75
N GLN A 486 -1.53 -8.42 -8.60
CA GLN A 486 -2.84 -8.29 -7.93
C GLN A 486 -2.71 -7.91 -6.44
N SER A 487 -1.75 -8.49 -5.73
CA SER A 487 -1.46 -8.15 -4.33
C SER A 487 -1.04 -6.69 -4.19
N VAL A 488 -0.15 -6.21 -5.06
CA VAL A 488 0.24 -4.79 -5.12
C VAL A 488 -0.98 -3.91 -5.38
N GLY A 489 -1.83 -4.27 -6.34
CA GLY A 489 -3.08 -3.56 -6.61
C GLY A 489 -4.07 -3.57 -5.44
N ALA A 490 -4.06 -4.60 -4.59
CA ALA A 490 -4.86 -4.63 -3.36
C ALA A 490 -4.26 -3.69 -2.30
N SER A 491 -2.96 -3.76 -2.04
CA SER A 491 -2.27 -2.84 -1.12
C SER A 491 -2.40 -1.37 -1.54
N ALA A 492 -2.38 -1.10 -2.85
CA ALA A 492 -2.69 0.22 -3.37
C ALA A 492 -4.11 0.67 -2.97
N ARG A 493 -5.14 -0.18 -3.08
CA ARG A 493 -6.49 0.20 -2.61
C ARG A 493 -6.53 0.48 -1.11
N ASP A 494 -5.83 -0.32 -0.31
CA ASP A 494 -5.79 -0.13 1.15
C ASP A 494 -5.15 1.22 1.52
N ILE A 495 -4.03 1.58 0.86
CA ILE A 495 -3.41 2.90 1.04
C ILE A 495 -4.32 4.02 0.51
N GLY A 496 -5.05 3.78 -0.58
CA GLY A 496 -6.07 4.71 -1.08
C GLY A 496 -7.17 4.99 -0.06
N GLN A 497 -7.59 3.98 0.72
CA GLN A 497 -8.53 4.18 1.83
C GLN A 497 -7.90 5.01 2.96
N ALA A 498 -6.63 4.77 3.29
CA ALA A 498 -5.91 5.58 4.27
C ALA A 498 -5.78 7.06 3.83
N ILE A 499 -5.48 7.31 2.55
CA ILE A 499 -5.44 8.67 1.98
C ILE A 499 -6.83 9.33 2.05
N GLN A 500 -7.90 8.57 1.79
CA GLN A 500 -9.26 9.07 1.91
C GLN A 500 -9.60 9.46 3.36
N MET A 501 -9.17 8.66 4.34
CA MET A 501 -9.30 9.00 5.77
C MET A 501 -8.50 10.26 6.13
N LEU A 502 -7.27 10.39 5.62
CA LEU A 502 -6.46 11.61 5.79
C LEU A 502 -7.14 12.85 5.21
N LYS A 503 -7.82 12.70 4.07
CA LYS A 503 -8.58 13.77 3.42
C LYS A 503 -9.82 14.17 4.22
N GLU A 504 -10.50 13.20 4.82
CA GLU A 504 -11.65 13.43 5.70
C GLU A 504 -11.22 14.07 7.05
N ALA A 505 -10.03 13.73 7.54
CA ALA A 505 -9.44 14.32 8.75
C ALA A 505 -8.87 15.74 8.55
N ASN A 506 -8.58 16.16 7.31
CA ASN A 506 -8.05 17.50 7.01
C ASN A 506 -9.16 18.58 6.99
N VAL A 507 -9.84 18.76 8.12
CA VAL A 507 -11.07 19.58 8.25
C VAL A 507 -10.86 21.06 7.88
N ASP A 508 -9.64 21.59 8.00
CA ASP A 508 -9.32 23.01 7.78
C ASP A 508 -8.81 23.35 6.36
N ASN A 509 -8.80 22.39 5.43
CA ASN A 509 -8.34 22.61 4.05
C ASN A 509 -6.90 23.16 3.95
N ASN A 510 -6.01 22.69 4.83
CA ASN A 510 -4.61 23.11 4.81
C ASN A 510 -3.99 22.83 3.42
N PRO A 511 -3.48 23.85 2.71
CA PRO A 511 -3.02 23.71 1.33
C PRO A 511 -1.78 22.81 1.20
N GLN A 512 -0.88 22.77 2.19
CA GLN A 512 0.27 21.87 2.17
C GLN A 512 -0.15 20.40 2.34
N ILE A 513 -1.08 20.13 3.27
CA ILE A 513 -1.61 18.77 3.50
C ILE A 513 -2.40 18.30 2.27
N ASN A 514 -3.22 19.17 1.69
CA ASN A 514 -3.98 18.87 0.48
C ASN A 514 -3.07 18.59 -0.73
N GLN A 515 -1.96 19.33 -0.86
CA GLN A 515 -0.98 19.07 -1.91
C GLN A 515 -0.26 17.72 -1.70
N ALA A 516 0.10 17.38 -0.46
CA ALA A 516 0.68 16.09 -0.13
C ALA A 516 -0.30 14.92 -0.41
N ILE A 517 -1.56 15.06 0.00
CA ILE A 517 -2.63 14.09 -0.27
C ILE A 517 -2.85 13.90 -1.78
N ALA A 518 -2.84 14.99 -2.55
CA ALA A 518 -2.99 14.92 -4.00
C ALA A 518 -1.84 14.16 -4.67
N VAL A 519 -0.59 14.47 -4.30
CA VAL A 519 0.60 13.77 -4.80
C VAL A 519 0.57 12.28 -4.45
N LEU A 520 0.19 11.93 -3.22
CA LEU A 520 0.03 10.54 -2.81
C LEU A 520 -1.08 9.83 -3.61
N GLY A 521 -2.21 10.50 -3.84
CA GLY A 521 -3.34 9.96 -4.62
C GLY A 521 -3.01 9.74 -6.09
N ASP A 522 -2.33 10.69 -6.74
CA ASP A 522 -1.90 10.58 -8.13
C ASP A 522 -0.90 9.42 -8.29
N CYS A 523 0.09 9.35 -7.40
CA CYS A 523 1.06 8.25 -7.35
C CYS A 523 0.36 6.89 -7.23
N LEU A 524 -0.67 6.80 -6.37
CA LEU A 524 -1.45 5.58 -6.20
C LEU A 524 -2.32 5.18 -7.40
N GLY A 525 -2.84 6.17 -8.13
CA GLY A 525 -3.51 5.96 -9.40
C GLY A 525 -2.59 5.32 -10.42
N ASP A 526 -1.36 5.84 -10.52
CA ASP A 526 -0.33 5.31 -11.42
C ASP A 526 0.12 3.90 -11.01
N LEU A 527 0.40 3.64 -9.72
CA LEU A 527 0.72 2.29 -9.22
C LEU A 527 -0.38 1.27 -9.58
N SER A 528 -1.65 1.65 -9.39
CA SER A 528 -2.79 0.76 -9.66
C SER A 528 -2.89 0.41 -11.14
N LYS A 529 -2.59 1.37 -12.02
CA LYS A 529 -2.58 1.20 -13.47
C LYS A 529 -1.41 0.35 -13.93
N ASP A 530 -0.23 0.54 -13.35
CA ASP A 530 0.95 -0.28 -13.63
C ASP A 530 0.72 -1.72 -13.19
N ALA A 531 0.18 -1.95 -11.99
CA ALA A 531 -0.19 -3.28 -11.51
C ALA A 531 -1.19 -4.00 -12.43
N GLN A 532 -2.21 -3.29 -12.93
CA GLN A 532 -3.16 -3.84 -13.92
C GLN A 532 -2.47 -4.17 -15.25
N THR A 533 -1.59 -3.29 -15.72
CA THR A 533 -0.84 -3.48 -16.97
C THR A 533 0.09 -4.70 -16.88
N ILE A 534 0.77 -4.88 -15.75
CA ILE A 534 1.61 -6.05 -15.48
C ILE A 534 0.76 -7.34 -15.47
N GLY A 535 -0.38 -7.33 -14.76
CA GLY A 535 -1.30 -8.47 -14.72
C GLY A 535 -1.84 -8.86 -16.11
N GLY A 536 -2.25 -7.87 -16.92
CA GLY A 536 -2.70 -8.10 -18.29
C GLY A 536 -1.59 -8.59 -19.21
N SER A 537 -0.36 -8.08 -19.06
CA SER A 537 0.80 -8.54 -19.82
C SER A 537 1.16 -9.98 -19.47
N ALA A 538 1.16 -10.34 -18.19
CA ALA A 538 1.40 -11.71 -17.73
C ALA A 538 0.33 -12.69 -18.28
N GLN A 539 -0.94 -12.27 -18.32
CA GLN A 539 -2.00 -13.07 -18.94
C GLN A 539 -1.82 -13.25 -20.45
N ASN A 540 -1.45 -12.20 -21.18
CA ASN A 540 -1.18 -12.27 -22.61
C ASN A 540 0.02 -13.20 -22.92
N VAL A 541 1.12 -13.05 -22.20
CA VAL A 541 2.30 -13.93 -22.32
C VAL A 541 1.90 -15.38 -22.01
N GLY A 542 1.08 -15.61 -20.97
CA GLY A 542 0.56 -16.93 -20.62
C GLY A 542 -0.33 -17.55 -21.70
N ALA A 543 -1.22 -16.77 -22.31
CA ALA A 543 -2.09 -17.22 -23.40
C ALA A 543 -1.27 -17.58 -24.65
N GLN A 544 -0.28 -16.77 -25.00
CA GLN A 544 0.66 -17.06 -26.08
C GLN A 544 1.45 -18.34 -25.79
N LEU A 545 1.90 -18.55 -24.54
CA LEU A 545 2.58 -19.78 -24.12
C LEU A 545 1.68 -21.03 -24.15
N GLN A 546 0.39 -20.91 -23.83
CA GLN A 546 -0.56 -22.03 -23.92
C GLN A 546 -0.82 -22.46 -25.35
N ALA A 547 -0.93 -21.51 -26.29
CA ALA A 547 -1.04 -21.83 -27.72
C ALA A 547 0.16 -22.68 -28.19
N LEU A 548 1.34 -22.47 -27.60
CA LEU A 548 2.58 -23.17 -27.93
C LEU A 548 2.65 -24.59 -27.37
N LYS A 549 2.02 -24.90 -26.23
CA LYS A 549 1.88 -26.30 -25.76
C LYS A 549 1.20 -27.18 -26.82
N GLY A 550 0.31 -26.60 -27.64
CA GLY A 550 -0.33 -27.29 -28.78
C GLY A 550 0.66 -27.80 -29.84
N LEU A 551 1.84 -27.17 -30.01
CA LEU A 551 2.86 -27.59 -30.98
C LEU A 551 3.62 -28.85 -30.51
N SER A 552 3.70 -29.09 -29.19
CA SER A 552 4.37 -30.28 -28.64
C SER A 552 3.67 -31.61 -29.04
N GLY A 553 2.36 -31.56 -29.36
CA GLY A 553 1.59 -32.69 -29.87
C GLY A 553 1.98 -33.16 -31.27
N MET A 554 2.77 -32.38 -32.02
CA MET A 554 3.14 -32.68 -33.41
C MET A 554 4.18 -33.80 -33.53
N ALA A 555 4.91 -34.10 -32.44
CA ALA A 555 5.75 -35.30 -32.37
C ALA A 555 4.94 -36.59 -32.64
N GLY A 556 3.63 -36.60 -32.33
CA GLY A 556 2.73 -37.71 -32.63
C GLY A 556 2.47 -37.92 -34.13
N GLN A 557 2.54 -36.87 -34.95
CA GLN A 557 2.33 -36.97 -36.41
C GLN A 557 3.54 -37.60 -37.13
N LEU A 558 4.69 -37.72 -36.47
CA LEU A 558 5.89 -38.37 -37.00
C LEU A 558 5.86 -39.91 -36.89
N GLN A 559 4.78 -40.50 -36.35
CA GLN A 559 4.56 -41.97 -36.38
C GLN A 559 4.52 -42.55 -37.81
N GLY A 560 4.16 -41.75 -38.81
CA GLY A 560 4.22 -42.14 -40.23
C GLY A 560 5.63 -42.53 -40.70
N LEU A 561 6.69 -41.98 -40.07
CA LEU A 561 8.08 -42.32 -40.42
C LEU A 561 8.42 -43.76 -40.03
N GLU A 562 7.95 -44.24 -38.88
CA GLU A 562 8.20 -45.62 -38.45
C GLU A 562 7.39 -46.62 -39.29
N GLN A 563 6.17 -46.25 -39.69
CA GLN A 563 5.40 -47.03 -40.67
C GLN A 563 6.11 -47.09 -42.04
N LEU A 564 6.68 -45.97 -42.49
CA LEU A 564 7.45 -45.91 -43.74
C LEU A 564 8.73 -46.76 -43.68
N LYS A 565 9.49 -46.69 -42.58
CA LYS A 565 10.66 -47.56 -42.34
C LYS A 565 10.27 -49.04 -42.39
N GLY A 566 9.14 -49.39 -41.78
CA GLY A 566 8.56 -50.74 -41.83
C GLY A 566 8.22 -51.19 -43.26
N GLY A 567 7.54 -50.33 -44.03
CA GLY A 567 7.19 -50.60 -45.43
C GLY A 567 8.42 -50.75 -46.34
N MET A 568 9.44 -49.92 -46.16
CA MET A 568 10.70 -50.01 -46.91
C MET A 568 11.46 -51.31 -46.62
N ASN A 569 11.46 -51.80 -45.37
CA ASN A 569 12.07 -53.08 -45.03
C ASN A 569 11.34 -54.26 -45.68
N GLN A 570 10.00 -54.23 -45.73
CA GLN A 570 9.21 -55.25 -46.44
C GLN A 570 9.53 -55.25 -47.94
N LEU A 571 9.72 -54.06 -48.52
CA LEU A 571 10.07 -53.91 -49.94
C LEU A 571 11.48 -54.40 -50.25
N ALA A 572 12.43 -54.20 -49.33
CA ALA A 572 13.79 -54.74 -49.45
C ALA A 572 13.79 -56.26 -49.57
N VAL A 573 13.02 -56.94 -48.72
CA VAL A 573 12.87 -58.40 -48.76
C VAL A 573 12.23 -58.87 -50.08
N ALA A 574 11.26 -58.13 -50.62
CA ALA A 574 10.65 -58.44 -51.91
C ALA A 574 11.65 -58.25 -53.08
N SER A 575 12.45 -57.19 -53.05
CA SER A 575 13.51 -56.93 -54.05
C SER A 575 14.59 -58.01 -54.05
N GLU A 576 15.00 -58.52 -52.88
CA GLU A 576 15.97 -59.62 -52.77
C GLU A 576 15.45 -60.92 -53.39
N LYS A 577 14.18 -61.27 -53.13
CA LYS A 577 13.53 -62.44 -53.74
C LYS A 577 13.44 -62.31 -55.26
N LEU A 578 13.12 -61.11 -55.74
CA LEU A 578 13.06 -60.81 -57.16
C LEU A 578 14.42 -60.97 -57.84
N ASN A 579 15.47 -60.42 -57.24
CA ASN A 579 16.83 -60.52 -57.76
C ASN A 579 17.30 -61.99 -57.87
N ALA A 580 16.98 -62.81 -56.87
CA ALA A 580 17.27 -64.24 -56.91
C ALA A 580 16.60 -64.94 -58.11
N GLY A 581 15.34 -64.61 -58.42
CA GLY A 581 14.62 -65.15 -59.57
C GLY A 581 15.18 -64.68 -60.92
N THR A 582 15.47 -63.38 -61.06
CA THR A 582 16.03 -62.82 -62.30
C THR A 582 17.46 -63.32 -62.57
N SER A 583 18.26 -63.54 -61.52
CA SER A 583 19.63 -64.06 -61.66
C SER A 583 19.69 -65.51 -62.15
N GLN A 584 18.65 -66.31 -61.89
CA GLN A 584 18.59 -67.72 -62.30
C GLN A 584 18.10 -67.91 -63.74
N LEU A 585 17.33 -66.95 -64.27
CA LEU A 585 16.67 -67.04 -65.58
C LEU A 585 17.65 -67.15 -66.78
N PRO A 586 18.75 -66.37 -66.87
CA PRO A 586 19.73 -66.54 -67.94
C PRO A 586 20.31 -67.94 -68.01
N GLY A 587 20.57 -68.59 -66.87
CA GLY A 587 21.12 -69.95 -66.84
C GLY A 587 20.16 -71.00 -67.41
N GLY A 588 18.86 -70.89 -67.13
CA GLY A 588 17.84 -71.77 -67.73
C GLY A 588 17.69 -71.54 -69.24
N LEU A 589 17.74 -70.28 -69.69
CA LEU A 589 17.67 -69.94 -71.10
C LEU A 589 18.93 -70.31 -71.88
N GLU A 590 20.11 -70.32 -71.24
CA GLU A 590 21.36 -70.86 -71.82
C GLU A 590 21.25 -72.37 -72.06
N GLN A 591 20.68 -73.13 -71.11
CA GLN A 591 20.42 -74.56 -71.29
C GLN A 591 19.40 -74.82 -72.40
N LEU A 592 18.35 -74.00 -72.47
CA LEU A 592 17.33 -74.05 -73.51
C LEU A 592 17.93 -73.80 -74.91
N GLN A 593 18.72 -72.73 -75.05
CA GLN A 593 19.41 -72.38 -76.30
C GLN A 593 20.37 -73.49 -76.73
N ALA A 594 21.13 -74.08 -75.80
CA ALA A 594 22.01 -75.20 -76.10
C ALA A 594 21.22 -76.40 -76.66
N GLY A 595 20.08 -76.74 -76.03
CA GLY A 595 19.20 -77.82 -76.49
C GLY A 595 18.56 -77.56 -77.86
N THR A 596 18.11 -76.33 -78.14
CA THR A 596 17.55 -75.96 -79.45
C THR A 596 18.60 -75.99 -80.55
N SER A 597 19.83 -75.56 -80.25
CA SER A 597 20.95 -75.57 -81.19
C SER A 597 21.37 -77.00 -81.54
N GLU A 598 21.45 -77.89 -80.54
CA GLU A 598 21.67 -79.32 -80.74
C GLU A 598 20.57 -79.95 -81.60
N LEU A 599 19.29 -79.61 -81.35
CA LEU A 599 18.17 -80.09 -82.13
C LEU A 599 18.22 -79.63 -83.60
N ALA A 600 18.49 -78.34 -83.83
CA ALA A 600 18.64 -77.78 -85.17
C ALA A 600 19.80 -78.43 -85.94
N SER A 601 20.94 -78.62 -85.28
CA SER A 601 22.09 -79.32 -85.86
C SER A 601 21.76 -80.78 -86.19
N GLY A 602 21.07 -81.49 -85.29
CA GLY A 602 20.64 -82.87 -85.48
C GLY A 602 19.68 -83.02 -86.67
N ALA A 603 18.69 -82.14 -86.79
CA ALA A 603 17.74 -82.14 -87.90
C ALA A 603 18.44 -81.90 -89.26
N ARG A 604 19.39 -80.96 -89.33
CA ARG A 604 20.19 -80.70 -90.53
C ARG A 604 21.08 -81.87 -90.91
N GLN A 605 21.70 -82.52 -89.91
CA GLN A 605 22.51 -83.71 -90.13
C GLN A 605 21.66 -84.85 -90.72
N ILE A 606 20.46 -85.05 -90.18
CA ILE A 606 19.51 -86.04 -90.69
C ILE A 606 19.09 -85.71 -92.12
N ASP A 607 18.77 -84.46 -92.42
CA ASP A 607 18.39 -84.04 -93.78
C ASP A 607 19.52 -84.33 -94.79
N GLY A 608 20.76 -84.03 -94.41
CA GLY A 608 21.94 -84.29 -95.22
C GLY A 608 22.20 -85.79 -95.46
N GLU A 609 22.13 -86.61 -94.41
CA GLU A 609 22.31 -88.06 -94.52
C GLU A 609 21.16 -88.73 -95.30
N LEU A 610 19.92 -88.28 -95.11
CA LEU A 610 18.77 -88.75 -95.88
C LEU A 610 18.87 -88.35 -97.36
N GLY A 611 19.32 -87.14 -97.66
CA GLY A 611 19.59 -86.68 -99.03
C GLY A 611 20.65 -87.54 -99.74
N LYS A 612 21.73 -87.92 -99.02
CA LYS A 612 22.74 -88.86 -99.54
C LYS A 612 22.13 -90.24 -99.80
N ALA A 613 21.40 -90.79 -98.82
CA ALA A 613 20.76 -92.10 -98.96
C ALA A 613 19.76 -92.16 -100.13
N MET A 614 18.98 -91.10 -100.35
CA MET A 614 18.07 -91.00 -101.50
C MET A 614 18.82 -90.91 -102.84
N THR A 615 19.93 -90.17 -102.89
CA THR A 615 20.77 -90.07 -104.08
C THR A 615 21.42 -91.42 -104.42
N GLU A 616 21.86 -92.16 -103.40
CA GLU A 616 22.41 -93.51 -103.55
C GLU A 616 21.35 -94.51 -104.01
N ALA A 617 20.14 -94.48 -103.43
CA ALA A 617 19.01 -95.33 -103.81
C ALA A 617 18.46 -95.06 -105.23
N ALA A 618 18.70 -93.87 -105.78
CA ALA A 618 18.32 -93.54 -107.16
C ALA A 618 19.23 -94.19 -108.22
N SER A 619 20.47 -94.58 -107.87
CA SER A 619 21.36 -95.38 -108.72
C SER A 619 20.93 -96.87 -108.71
N LYS A 620 21.24 -97.67 -109.75
CA LYS A 620 20.72 -99.04 -109.93
C LYS A 620 20.99 -99.96 -108.71
N LEU A 621 20.03 -100.06 -107.80
CA LEU A 621 20.05 -100.89 -106.58
C LEU A 621 20.46 -102.35 -106.85
N ASP A 622 21.70 -102.68 -106.50
CA ASP A 622 22.14 -104.06 -106.29
C ASP A 622 22.07 -104.44 -104.79
N THR A 623 22.38 -105.69 -104.45
CA THR A 623 22.36 -106.19 -103.07
C THR A 623 23.31 -105.42 -102.13
N SER A 624 24.44 -104.89 -102.65
CA SER A 624 25.36 -104.07 -101.86
C SER A 624 24.76 -102.69 -101.56
N GLN A 625 24.05 -102.11 -102.52
CA GLN A 625 23.36 -100.83 -102.34
C GLN A 625 22.13 -100.97 -101.43
N LEU A 626 21.44 -102.10 -101.43
CA LEU A 626 20.39 -102.41 -100.45
C LEU A 626 20.93 -102.51 -99.01
N MET A 627 22.11 -103.13 -98.82
CA MET A 627 22.77 -103.15 -97.51
C MET A 627 23.20 -101.74 -97.07
N LYS A 628 23.74 -100.91 -97.96
CA LYS A 628 24.08 -99.51 -97.67
C LYS A 628 22.85 -98.65 -97.35
N LEU A 629 21.72 -98.89 -98.01
CA LEU A 629 20.44 -98.25 -97.69
C LEU A 629 19.94 -98.69 -96.31
N SER A 630 20.03 -99.98 -95.99
CA SER A 630 19.69 -100.50 -94.66
C SER A 630 20.56 -99.89 -93.57
N ASP A 631 21.88 -99.82 -93.77
CA ASP A 631 22.81 -99.14 -92.86
C ASP A 631 22.49 -97.64 -92.71
N SER A 632 22.12 -96.98 -93.81
CA SER A 632 21.69 -95.58 -93.78
C SER A 632 20.37 -95.38 -93.01
N LEU A 633 19.43 -96.33 -93.11
CA LEU A 633 18.18 -96.32 -92.35
C LEU A 633 18.39 -96.62 -90.86
N VAL A 634 19.38 -97.45 -90.51
CA VAL A 634 19.82 -97.64 -89.11
C VAL A 634 20.39 -96.34 -88.56
N LYS A 635 21.30 -95.69 -89.28
CA LYS A 635 21.85 -94.38 -88.90
C LYS A 635 20.77 -93.30 -88.79
N LEU A 636 19.78 -93.34 -89.67
CA LEU A 636 18.63 -92.43 -89.65
C LEU A 636 17.77 -92.64 -88.40
N ASP A 637 17.52 -93.89 -88.00
CA ASP A 637 16.76 -94.17 -86.77
C ASP A 637 17.53 -93.83 -85.49
N ASP A 638 18.85 -94.08 -85.47
CA ASP A 638 19.71 -93.63 -84.37
C ASP A 638 19.69 -92.10 -84.27
N ALA A 639 19.70 -91.41 -85.41
CA ALA A 639 19.65 -89.95 -85.46
C ALA A 639 18.27 -89.41 -85.04
N THR A 640 17.16 -90.01 -85.46
CA THR A 640 15.82 -89.62 -84.98
C THR A 640 15.60 -89.97 -83.50
N THR A 641 16.27 -90.99 -82.97
CA THR A 641 16.31 -91.27 -81.53
C THR A 641 17.01 -90.15 -80.76
N LYS A 642 18.21 -89.73 -81.20
CA LYS A 642 18.90 -88.58 -80.59
C LYS A 642 18.11 -87.28 -80.72
N LEU A 643 17.42 -87.09 -81.85
CA LEU A 643 16.56 -85.94 -82.08
C LEU A 643 15.35 -85.91 -81.13
N LYS A 644 14.77 -87.09 -80.84
CA LYS A 644 13.68 -87.26 -79.87
C LYS A 644 14.14 -86.96 -78.45
N ASP A 645 15.32 -87.45 -78.06
CA ASP A 645 15.90 -87.13 -76.75
C ASP A 645 16.15 -85.62 -76.61
N GLY A 646 16.66 -84.98 -77.69
CA GLY A 646 16.85 -83.53 -77.76
C GLY A 646 15.53 -82.74 -77.65
N SER A 647 14.46 -83.17 -78.33
CA SER A 647 13.15 -82.50 -78.23
C SER A 647 12.48 -82.69 -76.88
N SER A 648 12.70 -83.83 -76.22
CA SER A 648 12.19 -84.07 -74.86
C SER A 648 12.89 -83.19 -73.83
N LYS A 649 14.23 -83.03 -73.93
CA LYS A 649 14.98 -82.05 -73.12
C LYS A 649 14.57 -80.61 -73.39
N LEU A 650 14.33 -80.27 -74.65
CA LEU A 650 13.80 -78.96 -75.03
C LEU A 650 12.44 -78.69 -74.36
N ARG A 651 11.52 -79.66 -74.40
CA ARG A 651 10.21 -79.56 -73.73
C ARG A 651 10.33 -79.39 -72.22
N GLU A 652 11.21 -80.15 -71.57
CA GLU A 652 11.49 -80.00 -70.13
C GLU A 652 12.07 -78.62 -69.81
N GLY A 653 12.98 -78.12 -70.66
CA GLY A 653 13.58 -76.79 -70.51
C GLY A 653 12.57 -75.65 -70.69
N THR A 654 11.63 -75.76 -71.64
CA THR A 654 10.57 -74.76 -71.83
C THR A 654 9.53 -74.80 -70.71
N GLU A 655 9.23 -75.98 -70.15
CA GLU A 655 8.36 -76.15 -68.97
C GLU A 655 8.96 -75.46 -67.74
N GLN A 656 10.24 -75.69 -67.46
CA GLN A 656 10.97 -75.01 -66.38
C GLN A 656 11.04 -73.50 -66.61
N SER A 657 11.22 -73.06 -67.86
CA SER A 657 11.20 -71.63 -68.21
C SER A 657 9.83 -71.00 -67.98
N GLU A 658 8.73 -71.69 -68.31
CA GLU A 658 7.36 -71.21 -68.04
C GLU A 658 7.11 -71.11 -66.53
N GLU A 659 7.49 -72.11 -65.74
CA GLU A 659 7.39 -72.06 -64.28
C GLU A 659 8.20 -70.91 -63.67
N GLY A 660 9.44 -70.70 -64.15
CA GLY A 660 10.30 -69.61 -63.70
C GLY A 660 9.72 -68.23 -64.01
N ILE A 661 9.16 -68.05 -65.22
CA ILE A 661 8.52 -66.80 -65.65
C ILE A 661 7.21 -66.55 -64.89
N ASN A 662 6.44 -67.60 -64.56
CA ASN A 662 5.27 -67.47 -63.70
C ASN A 662 5.64 -66.97 -62.30
N LYS A 663 6.64 -67.58 -61.66
CA LYS A 663 7.13 -67.13 -60.34
C LYS A 663 7.66 -65.69 -60.38
N PHE A 664 8.37 -65.32 -61.44
CA PHE A 664 8.84 -63.95 -61.64
C PHE A 664 7.68 -62.97 -61.80
N THR A 665 6.66 -63.32 -62.59
CA THR A 665 5.45 -62.51 -62.78
C THR A 665 4.70 -62.31 -61.47
N ASP A 666 4.51 -63.37 -60.68
CA ASP A 666 3.83 -63.31 -59.38
C ASP A 666 4.58 -62.38 -58.41
N ALA A 667 5.91 -62.46 -58.36
CA ALA A 667 6.74 -61.59 -57.54
C ALA A 667 6.65 -60.11 -57.94
N ILE A 668 6.61 -59.80 -59.25
CA ILE A 668 6.41 -58.44 -59.75
C ILE A 668 5.01 -57.92 -59.44
N THR A 669 3.98 -58.75 -59.58
CA THR A 669 2.60 -58.38 -59.22
C THR A 669 2.47 -58.10 -57.73
N GLU A 670 3.11 -58.88 -56.86
CA GLU A 670 3.15 -58.61 -55.42
C GLU A 670 3.84 -57.27 -55.14
N LEU A 671 4.96 -56.99 -55.81
CA LEU A 671 5.70 -55.73 -55.69
C LEU A 671 4.88 -54.51 -56.14
N ASP A 672 4.16 -54.63 -57.25
CA ASP A 672 3.26 -53.60 -57.79
C ASP A 672 2.07 -53.35 -56.85
N SER A 673 1.49 -54.40 -56.28
CA SER A 673 0.38 -54.26 -55.33
C SER A 673 0.77 -53.53 -54.04
N ASN A 674 2.03 -53.69 -53.59
CA ASN A 674 2.56 -52.99 -52.42
C ASN A 674 3.07 -51.59 -52.73
N SER A 675 3.34 -51.29 -54.00
CA SER A 675 3.80 -49.98 -54.47
C SER A 675 2.79 -48.87 -54.19
N GLY A 676 1.48 -49.16 -54.28
CA GLY A 676 0.42 -48.21 -53.90
C GLY A 676 0.51 -47.77 -52.43
N LYS A 677 0.61 -48.72 -51.50
CA LYS A 677 0.74 -48.44 -50.05
C LYS A 677 1.99 -47.63 -49.72
N LEU A 678 3.09 -47.90 -50.43
CA LEU A 678 4.34 -47.17 -50.23
C LEU A 678 4.22 -45.71 -50.70
N ASN A 679 3.56 -45.49 -51.85
CA ASN A 679 3.31 -44.15 -52.37
C ASN A 679 2.36 -43.35 -51.46
N ASP A 680 1.32 -44.01 -50.95
CA ASP A 680 0.39 -43.42 -49.97
C ASP A 680 1.12 -43.03 -48.67
N GLY A 681 1.90 -43.95 -48.09
CA GLY A 681 2.68 -43.67 -46.87
C GLY A 681 3.74 -42.57 -47.06
N ALA A 682 4.38 -42.50 -48.23
CA ALA A 682 5.31 -41.42 -48.55
C ALA A 682 4.61 -40.07 -48.73
N SER A 683 3.41 -40.06 -49.33
CA SER A 683 2.58 -38.85 -49.47
C SER A 683 2.09 -38.35 -48.12
N ASP A 684 1.65 -39.26 -47.24
CA ASP A 684 1.20 -38.96 -45.88
C ASP A 684 2.35 -38.37 -45.04
N LEU A 685 3.55 -38.96 -45.12
CA LEU A 685 4.73 -38.41 -44.45
C LEU A 685 5.03 -36.98 -44.92
N THR A 686 5.09 -36.75 -46.24
CA THR A 686 5.37 -35.41 -46.78
C THR A 686 4.28 -34.40 -46.41
N SER A 687 3.02 -34.83 -46.34
CA SER A 687 1.90 -33.99 -45.87
C SER A 687 2.02 -33.66 -44.39
N GLY A 688 2.39 -34.62 -43.54
CA GLY A 688 2.67 -34.38 -42.13
C GLY A 688 3.87 -33.45 -41.92
N LEU A 689 4.93 -33.60 -42.71
CA LEU A 689 6.10 -32.71 -42.68
C LEU A 689 5.77 -31.30 -43.18
N LEU A 690 4.86 -31.16 -44.14
CA LEU A 690 4.34 -29.88 -44.61
C LEU A 690 3.60 -29.14 -43.49
N GLU A 691 2.69 -29.84 -42.82
CA GLU A 691 1.96 -29.30 -41.68
C GLU A 691 2.93 -28.94 -40.54
N PHE A 692 3.93 -29.78 -40.29
CA PHE A 692 4.98 -29.51 -39.30
C PHE A 692 5.76 -28.24 -39.61
N ARG A 693 6.25 -28.12 -40.84
CA ARG A 693 6.93 -26.93 -41.35
C ARG A 693 6.09 -25.67 -41.21
N ASP A 694 4.83 -25.71 -41.62
CA ASP A 694 3.99 -24.50 -41.61
C ASP A 694 3.67 -24.04 -40.20
N LYS A 695 3.32 -24.93 -39.29
CA LYS A 695 3.12 -24.60 -37.87
C LYS A 695 4.42 -24.22 -37.17
N SER A 696 5.56 -24.80 -37.56
CA SER A 696 6.86 -24.40 -36.98
C SER A 696 7.21 -22.94 -37.24
N LYS A 697 6.67 -22.31 -38.29
CA LYS A 697 6.90 -20.87 -38.55
C LYS A 697 6.36 -19.99 -37.43
N ASP A 698 5.37 -20.45 -36.66
CA ASP A 698 4.85 -19.73 -35.50
C ASP A 698 5.92 -19.58 -34.41
N PHE A 699 6.96 -20.42 -34.38
CA PHE A 699 8.14 -20.22 -33.52
C PHE A 699 8.92 -18.95 -33.86
N LYS A 700 8.72 -18.31 -35.01
CA LYS A 700 9.34 -17.01 -35.33
C LYS A 700 8.68 -15.84 -34.59
N GLU A 701 7.50 -16.03 -34.00
CA GLU A 701 6.86 -15.02 -33.17
C GLU A 701 7.41 -15.02 -31.72
N PHE A 702 8.24 -16.01 -31.33
CA PHE A 702 8.82 -16.10 -29.98
C PHE A 702 9.68 -14.89 -29.56
N PRO A 703 10.57 -14.36 -30.41
CA PRO A 703 11.27 -13.11 -30.10
C PRO A 703 10.32 -11.93 -29.82
N ARG A 704 9.12 -11.93 -30.42
CA ARG A 704 8.11 -10.89 -30.17
C ARG A 704 7.45 -11.04 -28.81
N LEU A 705 7.32 -12.25 -28.27
CA LEU A 705 6.89 -12.48 -26.87
C LEU A 705 7.77 -11.69 -25.90
N LYS A 706 9.09 -11.71 -26.15
CA LYS A 706 10.06 -10.94 -25.37
C LYS A 706 9.86 -9.44 -25.58
N THR A 707 9.89 -8.96 -26.82
CA THR A 707 9.90 -7.51 -27.10
C THR A 707 8.56 -6.82 -26.88
N GLU A 708 7.44 -7.51 -27.12
CA GLU A 708 6.08 -6.95 -27.06
C GLU A 708 5.33 -7.34 -25.76
N GLY A 709 5.78 -8.37 -25.05
CA GLY A 709 5.17 -8.84 -23.80
C GLY A 709 6.06 -8.64 -22.57
N ILE A 710 7.20 -9.35 -22.52
CA ILE A 710 8.04 -9.43 -21.32
C ILE A 710 8.75 -8.11 -21.02
N VAL A 711 9.39 -7.48 -22.01
CA VAL A 711 10.10 -6.21 -21.82
C VAL A 711 9.14 -5.10 -21.36
N PRO A 712 7.97 -4.88 -22.00
CA PRO A 712 6.99 -3.92 -21.49
C PRO A 712 6.47 -4.25 -20.09
N MET A 713 6.30 -5.55 -19.76
CA MET A 713 5.92 -5.98 -18.41
C MET A 713 7.00 -5.60 -17.38
N ARG A 714 8.28 -5.85 -17.68
CA ARG A 714 9.41 -5.46 -16.81
C ARG A 714 9.54 -3.96 -16.66
N ASP A 715 9.35 -3.21 -17.74
CA ASP A 715 9.31 -1.74 -17.70
C ASP A 715 8.15 -1.24 -16.83
N GLY A 716 6.99 -1.90 -16.89
CA GLY A 716 5.86 -1.65 -16.00
C GLY A 716 6.19 -1.94 -14.54
N ILE A 717 6.85 -3.07 -14.25
CA ILE A 717 7.32 -3.40 -12.89
C ILE A 717 8.32 -2.36 -12.37
N LYS A 718 9.21 -1.85 -13.24
CA LYS A 718 10.16 -0.81 -12.87
C LYS A 718 9.48 0.53 -12.56
N LYS A 719 8.51 0.95 -13.39
CA LYS A 719 7.71 2.15 -13.12
C LYS A 719 6.91 2.03 -11.82
N LEU A 720 6.37 0.84 -11.57
CA LEU A 720 5.71 0.53 -10.31
C LEU A 720 6.69 0.70 -9.12
N ASP A 721 7.92 0.19 -9.22
CA ASP A 721 8.95 0.34 -8.19
C ASP A 721 9.32 1.82 -7.96
N ASP A 722 9.52 2.59 -9.04
CA ASP A 722 9.78 4.03 -8.98
C ASP A 722 8.62 4.77 -8.29
N GLY A 723 7.37 4.43 -8.63
CA GLY A 723 6.17 5.00 -7.99
C GLY A 723 6.08 4.64 -6.50
N ILE A 724 6.40 3.41 -6.11
CA ILE A 724 6.44 3.01 -4.70
C ILE A 724 7.51 3.78 -3.91
N ILE A 725 8.66 4.06 -4.53
CA ILE A 725 9.71 4.90 -3.92
C ILE A 725 9.19 6.31 -3.67
N ASP A 726 8.47 6.90 -4.64
CA ASP A 726 7.87 8.22 -4.49
C ASP A 726 6.77 8.25 -3.41
N LEU A 727 5.91 7.21 -3.37
CA LEU A 727 4.91 7.04 -2.32
C LEU A 727 5.55 6.98 -0.93
N SER A 728 6.59 6.17 -0.78
CA SER A 728 7.35 6.02 0.46
C SER A 728 7.98 7.36 0.89
N ALA A 729 8.60 8.07 -0.05
CA ALA A 729 9.16 9.40 0.22
C ALA A 729 8.08 10.42 0.64
N GLY A 730 6.90 10.38 0.01
CA GLY A 730 5.75 11.19 0.40
C GLY A 730 5.24 10.87 1.81
N ALA A 731 5.12 9.58 2.14
CA ALA A 731 4.71 9.13 3.47
C ALA A 731 5.68 9.59 4.57
N PHE A 732 6.99 9.52 4.33
CA PHE A 732 7.99 10.03 5.27
C PHE A 732 7.89 11.54 5.48
N LYS A 733 7.71 12.32 4.40
CA LYS A 733 7.51 13.77 4.52
C LYS A 733 6.24 14.12 5.31
N LEU A 734 5.16 13.37 5.08
CA LEU A 734 3.92 13.56 5.84
C LEU A 734 4.13 13.23 7.32
N LYS A 735 4.87 12.16 7.62
CA LYS A 735 5.24 11.79 9.00
C LYS A 735 6.06 12.87 9.68
N ASP A 736 7.08 13.41 9.01
CA ASP A 736 7.91 14.48 9.56
C ASP A 736 7.09 15.75 9.87
N GLY A 737 6.20 16.13 8.95
CA GLY A 737 5.29 17.27 9.17
C GLY A 737 4.30 17.03 10.30
N SER A 738 3.75 15.81 10.40
CA SER A 738 2.78 15.43 11.42
C SER A 738 3.41 15.32 12.82
N ASN A 739 4.64 14.84 12.92
CA ASN A 739 5.46 14.89 14.15
C ASN A 739 5.72 16.34 14.60
N LEU A 740 6.03 17.23 13.66
CA LEU A 740 6.23 18.65 13.99
C LEU A 740 4.96 19.31 14.54
N ILE A 741 3.79 18.97 13.99
CA ILE A 741 2.51 19.47 14.52
C ILE A 741 2.29 18.94 15.93
N ASP A 742 2.43 17.62 16.14
CA ASP A 742 2.26 16.97 17.44
C ASP A 742 3.16 17.58 18.53
N ASP A 743 4.44 17.78 18.23
CA ASP A 743 5.38 18.42 19.16
C ASP A 743 4.94 19.85 19.53
N ASN A 744 4.47 20.64 18.56
CA ASN A 744 3.98 21.99 18.80
C ASN A 744 2.66 21.99 19.61
N MET A 745 1.77 21.03 19.36
CA MET A 745 0.51 20.89 20.12
C MET A 745 0.78 20.55 21.58
N ARG A 746 1.72 19.63 21.83
CA ARG A 746 2.16 19.28 23.18
C ARG A 746 2.76 20.48 23.90
N ILE A 747 3.65 21.24 23.25
CA ILE A 747 4.22 22.47 23.82
C ILE A 747 3.13 23.49 24.13
N PHE A 748 2.16 23.68 23.23
CA PHE A 748 1.05 24.59 23.44
C PHE A 748 0.18 24.17 24.65
N ALA A 749 -0.18 22.89 24.74
CA ALA A 749 -0.94 22.34 25.86
C ALA A 749 -0.20 22.52 27.20
N GLU A 750 1.10 22.22 27.23
CA GLU A 750 1.96 22.42 28.40
C GLU A 750 2.00 23.90 28.83
N LYS A 751 2.19 24.82 27.87
CA LYS A 751 2.25 26.26 28.15
C LYS A 751 0.91 26.83 28.61
N LEU A 752 -0.19 26.34 28.05
CA LEU A 752 -1.52 26.73 28.47
C LEU A 752 -1.82 26.24 29.89
N GLN A 753 -1.42 25.01 30.21
CA GLN A 753 -1.54 24.47 31.57
C GLN A 753 -0.68 25.27 32.56
N GLU A 754 0.54 25.64 32.17
CA GLU A 754 1.40 26.54 32.96
C GLU A 754 0.75 27.91 33.18
N PHE A 755 0.14 28.50 32.14
CA PHE A 755 -0.56 29.79 32.24
C PHE A 755 -1.77 29.71 33.17
N LYS A 756 -2.57 28.64 33.09
CA LYS A 756 -3.67 28.42 34.04
C LYS A 756 -3.13 28.35 35.47
N GLN A 757 -2.17 27.46 35.71
CA GLN A 757 -1.66 27.18 37.06
C GLN A 757 -0.96 28.38 37.70
N LYS A 758 -0.10 29.08 36.94
CA LYS A 758 0.72 30.19 37.47
C LYS A 758 0.03 31.55 37.34
N GLY A 759 -0.91 31.69 36.42
CA GLY A 759 -1.60 32.94 36.14
C GLY A 759 -2.97 32.99 36.80
N ILE A 760 -3.89 32.14 36.32
CA ILE A 760 -5.31 32.21 36.70
C ILE A 760 -5.53 31.65 38.11
N ASP A 761 -5.00 30.46 38.41
CA ASP A 761 -5.21 29.82 39.72
C ASP A 761 -4.54 30.63 40.84
N GLU A 762 -3.37 31.21 40.56
CA GLU A 762 -2.68 32.11 41.50
C GLU A 762 -3.43 33.44 41.68
N LEU A 763 -4.04 33.98 40.62
CA LEU A 763 -4.88 35.17 40.70
C LEU A 763 -6.16 34.91 41.50
N ASP A 764 -6.80 33.75 41.30
CA ASP A 764 -7.93 33.32 42.12
C ASP A 764 -7.52 33.20 43.58
N ARG A 765 -6.41 32.51 43.87
CA ARG A 765 -5.90 32.40 45.25
C ARG A 765 -5.63 33.76 45.92
N LYS A 766 -5.02 34.71 45.19
CA LYS A 766 -4.72 36.05 45.73
C LYS A 766 -5.94 36.95 45.93
N THR A 767 -7.08 36.59 45.36
CA THR A 767 -8.31 37.39 45.44
C THR A 767 -9.37 36.73 46.32
N GLU A 768 -9.03 35.62 46.98
CA GLU A 768 -9.93 34.81 47.81
C GLU A 768 -10.43 35.58 49.05
N GLU A 769 -9.62 36.50 49.58
CA GLU A 769 -9.92 37.29 50.78
C GLU A 769 -10.73 38.56 50.49
N LEU A 770 -10.88 38.96 49.21
CA LEU A 770 -11.57 40.19 48.84
C LEU A 770 -13.06 40.24 49.27
N PRO A 771 -13.84 39.15 49.23
CA PRO A 771 -15.18 39.13 49.79
C PRO A 771 -15.21 39.39 51.30
N GLU A 772 -14.27 38.79 52.07
CA GLU A 772 -14.16 39.01 53.51
C GLU A 772 -13.80 40.47 53.82
N PHE A 773 -12.88 41.05 53.03
CA PHE A 773 -12.53 42.48 53.09
C PHE A 773 -13.74 43.38 52.81
N LYS A 774 -14.49 43.11 51.73
CA LYS A 774 -15.70 43.86 51.38
C LYS A 774 -16.72 43.82 52.52
N GLU A 775 -17.07 42.63 53.00
CA GLU A 775 -18.05 42.47 54.09
C GLU A 775 -17.63 43.22 55.36
N THR A 776 -16.33 43.23 55.68
CA THR A 776 -15.79 43.95 56.84
C THR A 776 -15.92 45.47 56.68
N VAL A 777 -15.54 46.02 55.51
CA VAL A 777 -15.66 47.45 55.22
C VAL A 777 -17.12 47.88 55.20
N ASP A 778 -18.01 47.11 54.55
CA ASP A 778 -19.44 47.37 54.54
C ASP A 778 -20.02 47.43 55.96
N ALA A 779 -19.65 46.47 56.81
CA ALA A 779 -20.07 46.45 58.22
C ALA A 779 -19.54 47.65 59.02
N MET A 780 -18.29 48.07 58.78
CA MET A 780 -17.71 49.26 59.42
C MET A 780 -18.42 50.55 59.00
N LEU A 781 -18.67 50.73 57.71
CA LEU A 781 -19.37 51.90 57.16
C LEU A 781 -20.83 51.95 57.65
N GLU A 782 -21.49 50.80 57.73
CA GLU A 782 -22.84 50.71 58.32
C GLU A 782 -22.84 51.18 59.78
N LEU A 783 -21.87 50.75 60.60
CA LEU A 783 -21.75 51.19 61.98
C LEU A 783 -21.39 52.67 62.11
N SER A 784 -20.53 53.19 61.23
CA SER A 784 -20.18 54.61 61.16
C SER A 784 -21.42 55.47 60.87
N LYS A 785 -22.19 55.10 59.84
CA LYS A 785 -23.45 55.78 59.48
C LYS A 785 -24.50 55.69 60.60
N GLY A 786 -24.57 54.54 61.29
CA GLY A 786 -25.47 54.34 62.43
C GLY A 786 -25.13 55.19 63.67
N ASP A 787 -23.86 55.57 63.83
CA ASP A 787 -23.39 56.44 64.91
C ASP A 787 -22.93 57.80 64.35
N ASN A 788 -23.81 58.45 63.60
CA ASN A 788 -23.59 59.79 63.04
C ASN A 788 -24.03 60.93 63.96
N SER A 789 -24.65 60.62 65.11
CA SER A 789 -25.16 61.60 66.06
C SER A 789 -24.96 61.20 67.53
N PHE A 790 -24.49 62.15 68.34
CA PHE A 790 -24.38 62.04 69.78
C PHE A 790 -25.68 62.40 70.50
N THR A 791 -26.48 63.31 69.93
CA THR A 791 -27.74 63.78 70.54
C THR A 791 -29.00 63.10 69.97
N GLY A 792 -28.89 62.49 68.81
CA GLY A 792 -29.98 61.91 68.03
C GLY A 792 -30.14 62.58 66.66
N THR A 793 -30.59 61.82 65.67
CA THR A 793 -30.90 62.33 64.32
C THR A 793 -32.19 61.71 63.76
N ASN A 794 -32.68 62.24 62.65
CA ASN A 794 -33.83 61.78 61.86
C ASN A 794 -33.66 62.20 60.38
N GLU A 795 -34.54 61.72 59.50
CA GLU A 795 -34.41 61.80 58.03
C GLU A 795 -34.31 63.23 57.45
N GLY A 796 -34.64 64.28 58.21
CA GLY A 796 -34.52 65.68 57.78
C GLY A 796 -33.16 66.34 58.08
N PHE A 797 -32.21 65.61 58.69
CA PHE A 797 -30.94 66.18 59.14
C PHE A 797 -29.75 65.36 58.67
N ASP A 798 -28.79 66.00 57.99
CA ASP A 798 -27.45 65.44 57.80
C ASP A 798 -26.65 65.72 59.08
N THR A 799 -26.51 64.71 59.93
CA THR A 799 -25.91 64.87 61.26
C THR A 799 -24.51 64.32 61.30
N LYS A 800 -23.61 65.14 61.84
CA LYS A 800 -22.22 64.79 62.09
C LYS A 800 -21.86 65.19 63.50
N TYR A 801 -21.03 64.40 64.15
CA TYR A 801 -20.50 64.80 65.43
C TYR A 801 -19.00 64.56 65.58
N ARG A 802 -18.42 65.42 66.41
CA ARG A 802 -17.05 65.29 66.89
C ARG A 802 -17.03 65.48 68.40
N ILE A 803 -16.07 64.83 69.03
CA ILE A 803 -15.80 64.99 70.45
C ILE A 803 -14.51 65.77 70.58
N ILE A 804 -14.54 66.84 71.36
CA ILE A 804 -13.34 67.60 71.73
C ILE A 804 -13.12 67.34 73.22
N GLU A 805 -12.13 66.51 73.53
CA GLU A 805 -11.70 66.32 74.90
C GLU A 805 -10.56 67.25 75.25
N LYS A 806 -10.67 67.83 76.45
CA LYS A 806 -9.59 68.52 77.12
C LYS A 806 -9.26 67.77 78.40
N ILE A 807 -8.07 67.21 78.48
CA ILE A 807 -7.61 66.43 79.62
C ILE A 807 -6.59 67.26 80.39
N LYS A 808 -6.84 67.46 81.69
CA LYS A 808 -6.02 68.24 82.61
C LYS A 808 -5.42 67.42 83.73
#